data_AF-A0A2E8BB17-F1
#
_entry.id   AF-A0A2E8BB17-F1
#
_cell.length_a   1.000
_cell.length_b   1.000
_cell.length_c   1.000
_cell.angle_alpha   90.00
_cell.angle_beta   90.00
_cell.angle_gamma   90.00
#
_symmetry.space_group_name_H-M   'P 1'
#
loop_
_entity.id
_entity.type
_entity.pdbx_description
1 polymer ?
#
loop_
_entity_poly.entity_id
_entity_poly.type
_entity_poly.pdbx_seq_one_letter_code
_entity_poly.pdbx_strand_id
1 'polypeptide(L)'
;MMPKKTIRSRYQRRILDWLLDGGGTVSQVSSALGIAMPHASLAMRQLREMGEVQRDENASIRGAMHRLTALGSEHLLHDLVERVRQNTNTIPLGMDAVVLSNDRTSIVLGVLSAPESRLVCLPRRAKLLDPEREGTSSGNTGGLWAIQRGPDIHWISLTTFSPTTAPAEAVEGTLSAYANQTETIGILRLRLLDQSNSWGVANGTWIRLVPENIHGPSQLNIGEHTIGEVVGTTFPVRPEHGLYAHLPSAVDRTLLVSSLGNHAQIMTESLSFSNHRSLPIDILDPWMRKRHPRLSSTKRKARLRTLTRWLLSGRGKQPSLNLRRSLLADFGERKWKEHTTAIDVVLLDGISQHGATCIVEWMLESTTFDMVVEWLWSEIDDPDLMERLLASGRCRALITSRGEAKHFSSKTATVQPTEQLAVISYRPQESCDFRVQLRRATSRAEPEATRDGIPANALELLEWFQSGGMDEHVLTGQGIENMQVRQQIRRAMRMFPKGDSDFANRVERDAPLAAWIASPESERLTRWKRIGDVLPQGWVDLIPIQDMDAISLVKAMVRTETDWRQQAAREVVNAFDSNTALLVDLIPLLDDEVYKSMASYVVLLSSRRHHNELKSILPKAATVWLDAPYDEERTLNALFGPNSKTHAEDSSLLQRFLNGASVHPRGSILRTWSSAIALFKDKAPIPLDFMRTCINVLPEQWWSAWALDWLDSQLSTAGGREWLAHHPKNWPALLFRPKGERLGLPGHERQHGGYSQRTNLRLNLLMVPDGEASAALLDVHDMIQQLEQNGAVHQGRLHPLVGWLACDDETWPDFTMKELLDGDQDIAKLLIGRAMLRRMHGTSMN
;
A
#
# COMPACT_ATOMS: atom_id res chain seq x y z
N MET A 1 -67.53 -17.96 -1.02
CA MET A 1 -67.57 -17.37 -2.37
C MET A 1 -66.14 -17.42 -2.89
N MET A 2 -65.82 -18.25 -3.89
CA MET A 2 -64.44 -18.34 -4.37
C MET A 2 -64.00 -16.98 -4.93
N PRO A 3 -62.81 -16.46 -4.56
CA PRO A 3 -62.33 -15.19 -5.10
C PRO A 3 -62.23 -15.31 -6.63
N LYS A 4 -62.66 -14.26 -7.34
CA LYS A 4 -62.51 -14.19 -8.80
C LYS A 4 -61.03 -14.31 -9.13
N LYS A 5 -60.68 -15.09 -10.16
CA LYS A 5 -59.28 -15.33 -10.58
C LYS A 5 -58.49 -14.05 -10.91
N THR A 6 -59.15 -12.93 -11.17
CA THR A 6 -58.54 -11.64 -11.53
C THR A 6 -59.13 -10.48 -10.72
N ILE A 7 -58.25 -9.58 -10.27
CA ILE A 7 -58.60 -8.36 -9.56
C ILE A 7 -59.02 -7.32 -10.61
N ARG A 8 -60.33 -7.06 -10.73
CA ARG A 8 -60.86 -6.13 -11.73
C ARG A 8 -60.58 -4.64 -11.41
N SER A 9 -60.54 -4.30 -10.12
CA SER A 9 -60.33 -2.91 -9.69
C SER A 9 -58.83 -2.56 -9.69
N ARG A 10 -58.46 -1.57 -10.50
CA ARG A 10 -57.10 -1.03 -10.50
C ARG A 10 -56.69 -0.48 -9.13
N TYR A 11 -57.61 0.16 -8.41
CA TYR A 11 -57.33 0.71 -7.08
C TYR A 11 -57.01 -0.39 -6.08
N GLN A 12 -57.77 -1.49 -6.06
CA GLN A 12 -57.53 -2.62 -5.16
C GLN A 12 -56.15 -3.23 -5.40
N ARG A 13 -55.77 -3.47 -6.67
CA ARG A 13 -54.44 -4.03 -7.01
C ARG A 13 -53.30 -3.13 -6.55
N ARG A 14 -53.37 -1.83 -6.83
CA ARG A 14 -52.33 -0.86 -6.44
C ARG A 14 -52.17 -0.79 -4.92
N ILE A 15 -53.26 -0.91 -4.18
CA ILE A 15 -53.27 -0.91 -2.72
C ILE A 15 -52.62 -2.20 -2.19
N LEU A 16 -53.03 -3.37 -2.70
CA LEU A 16 -52.43 -4.66 -2.28
C LEU A 16 -50.92 -4.71 -2.59
N ASP A 17 -50.52 -4.24 -3.77
CA ASP A 17 -49.10 -4.17 -4.18
C ASP A 17 -48.27 -3.19 -3.35
N TRP A 18 -48.88 -2.12 -2.84
CA TRP A 18 -48.22 -1.19 -1.91
C TRP A 18 -48.12 -1.75 -0.49
N LEU A 19 -49.15 -2.48 -0.03
CA LEU A 19 -49.16 -3.14 1.28
C LEU A 19 -48.20 -4.35 1.37
N LEU A 20 -47.65 -4.82 0.24
CA LEU A 20 -46.54 -5.78 0.25
C LEU A 20 -45.27 -5.18 0.88
N ASP A 21 -45.06 -3.87 0.76
CA ASP A 21 -43.88 -3.18 1.29
C ASP A 21 -44.04 -2.79 2.78
N GLY A 22 -45.17 -3.14 3.40
CA GLY A 22 -45.45 -2.91 4.82
C GLY A 22 -46.90 -2.49 5.09
N GLY A 23 -47.16 -2.08 6.33
CA GLY A 23 -48.47 -1.56 6.71
C GLY A 23 -48.63 -0.07 6.44
N GLY A 24 -49.87 0.40 6.33
CA GLY A 24 -50.13 1.84 6.24
C GLY A 24 -51.56 2.26 6.58
N THR A 25 -51.71 3.53 6.91
CA THR A 25 -53.01 4.17 7.08
C THR A 25 -53.64 4.48 5.74
N VAL A 26 -54.96 4.63 5.69
CA VAL A 26 -55.68 4.97 4.45
C VAL A 26 -55.19 6.31 3.86
N SER A 27 -54.80 7.27 4.71
CA SER A 27 -54.23 8.55 4.28
C SER A 27 -52.84 8.39 3.65
N GLN A 28 -51.97 7.54 4.22
CA GLN A 28 -50.66 7.21 3.64
C GLN A 28 -50.81 6.52 2.28
N VAL A 29 -51.73 5.56 2.17
CA VAL A 29 -52.06 4.88 0.90
C VAL A 29 -52.55 5.88 -0.15
N SER A 30 -53.46 6.78 0.23
CA SER A 30 -54.01 7.83 -0.64
C SER A 30 -52.91 8.75 -1.17
N SER A 31 -52.01 9.21 -0.29
CA SER A 31 -50.87 10.06 -0.65
C SER A 31 -49.86 9.33 -1.53
N ALA A 32 -49.41 8.15 -1.12
CA ALA A 32 -48.36 7.39 -1.82
C ALA A 32 -48.78 6.93 -3.21
N LEU A 33 -50.06 6.57 -3.39
CA LEU A 33 -50.60 6.10 -4.67
C LEU A 33 -51.27 7.22 -5.49
N GLY A 34 -51.38 8.44 -4.96
CA GLY A 34 -52.12 9.53 -5.61
C GLY A 34 -53.59 9.18 -5.90
N ILE A 35 -54.22 8.40 -5.00
CA ILE A 35 -55.63 8.01 -5.11
C ILE A 35 -56.42 8.95 -4.22
N ALA A 36 -57.53 9.53 -4.71
CA ALA A 36 -58.37 10.39 -3.89
C ALA A 36 -58.88 9.65 -2.64
N MET A 37 -58.85 10.33 -1.49
CA MET A 37 -59.17 9.77 -0.17
C MET A 37 -60.47 8.95 -0.13
N PRO A 38 -61.60 9.37 -0.76
CA PRO A 38 -62.83 8.57 -0.77
C PRO A 38 -62.69 7.22 -1.49
N HIS A 39 -61.94 7.19 -2.59
CA HIS A 39 -61.71 5.96 -3.36
C HIS A 39 -60.75 5.01 -2.64
N ALA A 40 -59.69 5.54 -2.02
CA ALA A 40 -58.79 4.74 -1.19
C ALA A 40 -59.53 4.12 0.01
N SER A 41 -60.39 4.91 0.68
CA SER A 41 -61.20 4.42 1.81
C SER A 41 -62.21 3.35 1.39
N LEU A 42 -62.89 3.52 0.26
CA LEU A 42 -63.84 2.53 -0.26
C LEU A 42 -63.13 1.23 -0.65
N ALA A 43 -62.01 1.31 -1.36
CA ALA A 43 -61.23 0.14 -1.76
C ALA A 43 -60.68 -0.62 -0.55
N MET A 44 -60.11 0.09 0.44
CA MET A 44 -59.63 -0.52 1.70
C MET A 44 -60.75 -1.17 2.52
N ARG A 45 -61.97 -0.61 2.48
CA ARG A 45 -63.14 -1.25 3.11
C ARG A 45 -63.50 -2.56 2.39
N GLN A 46 -63.59 -2.54 1.07
CA GLN A 46 -63.90 -3.75 0.28
C GLN A 46 -62.83 -4.84 0.45
N LEU A 47 -61.55 -4.49 0.44
CA LEU A 47 -60.44 -5.42 0.68
C LEU A 47 -60.51 -6.06 2.09
N ARG A 48 -60.93 -5.29 3.10
CA ARG A 48 -61.19 -5.84 4.44
C ARG A 48 -62.40 -6.76 4.49
N GLU A 49 -63.49 -6.39 3.83
CA GLU A 49 -64.69 -7.25 3.72
C GLU A 49 -64.37 -8.58 3.00
N MET A 50 -63.39 -8.59 2.09
CA MET A 50 -62.87 -9.79 1.43
C MET A 50 -61.81 -10.55 2.24
N GLY A 51 -61.37 -10.03 3.40
CA GLY A 51 -60.35 -10.65 4.24
C GLY A 51 -58.91 -10.53 3.71
N GLU A 52 -58.67 -9.75 2.67
CA GLU A 52 -57.37 -9.58 2.00
C GLU A 52 -56.46 -8.58 2.71
N VAL A 53 -57.07 -7.71 3.52
CA VAL A 53 -56.37 -6.69 4.31
C VAL A 53 -56.93 -6.75 5.73
N GLN A 54 -56.04 -6.69 6.72
CA GLN A 54 -56.40 -6.61 8.13
C GLN A 54 -56.05 -5.24 8.68
N ARG A 55 -56.85 -4.75 9.63
CA ARG A 55 -56.59 -3.50 10.37
C ARG A 55 -56.10 -3.87 11.76
N ASP A 56 -55.03 -3.24 12.23
CA ASP A 56 -54.56 -3.42 13.62
C ASP A 56 -55.66 -2.96 14.60
N GLU A 57 -56.00 -3.83 15.56
CA GLU A 57 -57.15 -3.64 16.47
C GLU A 57 -56.84 -2.68 17.64
N ASN A 58 -55.55 -2.48 17.96
CA ASN A 58 -55.10 -1.67 19.10
C ASN A 58 -55.10 -0.15 18.83
N ALA A 59 -55.46 0.29 17.62
CA ALA A 59 -55.45 1.70 17.23
C ALA A 59 -56.86 2.26 17.04
N SER A 60 -57.05 3.55 17.36
CA SER A 60 -58.32 4.25 17.12
C SER A 60 -58.75 4.14 15.64
N ILE A 61 -60.06 4.16 15.36
CA ILE A 61 -60.62 3.97 14.00
C ILE A 61 -60.00 4.94 12.98
N ARG A 62 -59.56 6.13 13.42
CA ARG A 62 -58.79 7.08 12.62
C ARG A 62 -57.30 6.85 12.86
N GLY A 63 -56.57 6.49 11.81
CA GLY A 63 -55.12 6.30 11.86
C GLY A 63 -54.66 4.86 12.13
N ALA A 64 -55.56 3.88 12.15
CA ALA A 64 -55.18 2.48 12.26
C ALA A 64 -54.38 2.00 11.03
N MET A 65 -53.27 1.30 11.29
CA MET A 65 -52.44 0.68 10.28
C MET A 65 -53.16 -0.53 9.69
N HIS A 66 -53.12 -0.64 8.37
CA HIS A 66 -53.64 -1.77 7.65
C HIS A 66 -52.47 -2.59 7.10
N ARG A 67 -52.58 -3.92 7.15
CA ARG A 67 -51.55 -4.85 6.68
C ARG A 67 -52.18 -5.87 5.72
N LEU A 68 -51.37 -6.35 4.78
CA LEU A 68 -51.77 -7.41 3.85
C LEU A 68 -51.91 -8.74 4.61
N THR A 69 -52.97 -9.51 4.33
CA THR A 69 -53.12 -10.88 4.86
C THR A 69 -52.52 -11.90 3.88
N ALA A 70 -52.30 -13.14 4.34
CA ALA A 70 -51.85 -14.23 3.47
C ALA A 70 -52.80 -14.42 2.26
N LEU A 71 -54.12 -14.37 2.50
CA LEU A 71 -55.13 -14.45 1.45
C LEU A 71 -55.01 -13.30 0.43
N GLY A 72 -54.74 -12.07 0.90
CA GLY A 72 -54.48 -10.93 0.02
C GLY A 72 -53.22 -11.11 -0.82
N SER A 73 -52.14 -11.64 -0.25
CA SER A 73 -50.90 -11.92 -0.98
C SER A 73 -51.07 -13.01 -2.03
N GLU A 74 -51.79 -14.09 -1.72
CA GLU A 74 -52.10 -15.18 -2.66
C GLU A 74 -52.99 -14.69 -3.81
N HIS A 75 -54.02 -13.90 -3.50
CA HIS A 75 -54.91 -13.35 -4.53
C HIS A 75 -54.17 -12.39 -5.46
N LEU A 76 -53.27 -11.56 -4.94
CA LEU A 76 -52.43 -10.69 -5.75
C LEU A 76 -51.47 -11.49 -6.65
N LEU A 77 -50.88 -12.57 -6.13
CA LEU A 77 -50.04 -13.46 -6.93
C LEU A 77 -50.84 -14.18 -8.01
N HIS A 78 -52.04 -14.68 -7.70
CA HIS A 78 -52.93 -15.33 -8.67
C HIS A 78 -53.35 -14.36 -9.79
N ASP A 79 -53.61 -13.08 -9.50
CA ASP A 79 -53.86 -12.06 -10.53
C ASP A 79 -52.66 -11.90 -11.48
N LEU A 80 -51.43 -11.96 -10.96
CA LEU A 80 -50.21 -11.89 -11.76
C LEU A 80 -49.99 -13.14 -12.62
N VAL A 81 -50.23 -14.33 -12.07
CA VAL A 81 -50.16 -15.61 -12.82
C VAL A 81 -51.16 -15.61 -13.99
N GLU A 82 -52.38 -15.12 -13.77
CA GLU A 82 -53.38 -15.05 -14.85
C GLU A 82 -53.01 -14.01 -15.93
N ARG A 83 -52.34 -12.92 -15.56
CA ARG A 83 -51.78 -11.95 -16.52
C ARG A 83 -50.64 -12.52 -17.34
N VAL A 84 -49.79 -13.35 -16.73
CA VAL A 84 -48.75 -14.11 -17.44
C VAL A 84 -49.44 -14.98 -18.49
N ARG A 85 -50.41 -15.81 -18.08
CA ARG A 85 -51.18 -16.69 -18.97
C ARG A 85 -51.79 -15.97 -20.17
N GLN A 86 -52.28 -14.74 -19.98
CA GLN A 86 -52.87 -13.95 -21.07
C GLN A 86 -51.83 -13.43 -22.09
N ASN A 87 -50.59 -13.21 -21.66
CA ASN A 87 -49.57 -12.50 -22.44
C ASN A 87 -48.43 -13.41 -22.97
N THR A 88 -48.37 -14.68 -22.57
CA THR A 88 -47.28 -15.62 -22.92
C THR A 88 -47.66 -16.69 -23.95
N ASN A 89 -48.76 -16.51 -24.70
CA ASN A 89 -49.16 -17.45 -25.75
C ASN A 89 -48.15 -17.54 -26.92
N THR A 90 -47.44 -16.45 -27.20
CA THR A 90 -46.35 -16.41 -28.20
C THR A 90 -45.24 -15.50 -27.67
N ILE A 91 -44.03 -16.03 -27.49
CA ILE A 91 -42.85 -15.27 -27.06
C ILE A 91 -42.14 -14.73 -28.31
N PRO A 92 -42.03 -13.39 -28.50
CA PRO A 92 -41.32 -12.81 -29.63
C PRO A 92 -39.82 -13.13 -29.60
N LEU A 93 -39.22 -13.43 -30.75
CA LEU A 93 -37.79 -13.70 -30.89
C LEU A 93 -36.95 -12.50 -30.42
N GLY A 94 -35.97 -12.76 -29.53
CA GLY A 94 -35.03 -11.75 -29.04
C GLY A 94 -35.54 -10.87 -27.89
N MET A 95 -36.76 -11.10 -27.39
CA MET A 95 -37.30 -10.45 -26.19
C MET A 95 -37.10 -11.34 -24.95
N ASP A 96 -36.85 -10.73 -23.79
CA ASP A 96 -36.49 -11.43 -22.55
C ASP A 96 -37.45 -11.12 -21.38
N ALA A 97 -38.35 -10.14 -21.53
CA ALA A 97 -39.33 -9.79 -20.51
C ALA A 97 -40.67 -9.26 -21.07
N VAL A 98 -41.76 -9.45 -20.33
CA VAL A 98 -43.11 -8.93 -20.62
C VAL A 98 -43.62 -8.04 -19.49
N VAL A 99 -44.26 -6.92 -19.82
CA VAL A 99 -44.83 -5.99 -18.82
C VAL A 99 -46.17 -6.53 -18.31
N LEU A 100 -46.22 -7.05 -17.08
CA LEU A 100 -47.45 -7.59 -16.47
C LEU A 100 -48.30 -6.50 -15.81
N SER A 101 -47.66 -5.51 -15.20
CA SER A 101 -48.31 -4.34 -14.61
C SER A 101 -47.38 -3.13 -14.63
N ASN A 102 -47.93 -1.97 -14.95
CA ASN A 102 -47.23 -0.68 -14.88
C ASN A 102 -48.14 0.36 -14.22
N ASP A 103 -47.87 0.69 -12.97
CA ASP A 103 -48.66 1.60 -12.13
C ASP A 103 -47.82 2.78 -11.64
N ARG A 104 -47.28 3.55 -12.60
CA ARG A 104 -46.40 4.71 -12.42
C ARG A 104 -45.06 4.31 -11.79
N THR A 105 -44.99 4.20 -10.47
CA THR A 105 -43.75 3.94 -9.72
C THR A 105 -43.51 2.46 -9.46
N SER A 106 -44.56 1.64 -9.52
CA SER A 106 -44.49 0.18 -9.37
C SER A 106 -44.64 -0.50 -10.73
N ILE A 107 -43.70 -1.38 -11.04
CA ILE A 107 -43.65 -2.14 -12.30
C ILE A 107 -43.53 -3.61 -11.94
N VAL A 108 -44.25 -4.46 -12.67
CA VAL A 108 -44.13 -5.92 -12.55
C VAL A 108 -43.84 -6.48 -13.93
N LEU A 109 -42.72 -7.18 -14.06
CA LEU A 109 -42.27 -7.84 -15.27
C LEU A 109 -42.40 -9.37 -15.10
N GLY A 110 -42.72 -10.05 -16.18
CA GLY A 110 -42.47 -11.48 -16.34
C GLY A 110 -41.15 -11.64 -17.09
N VAL A 111 -40.11 -12.17 -16.46
CA VAL A 111 -38.76 -12.32 -17.03
C VAL A 111 -38.48 -13.78 -17.38
N LEU A 112 -37.78 -14.04 -18.48
CA LEU A 112 -37.42 -15.40 -18.90
C LEU A 112 -36.14 -15.91 -18.21
N SER A 113 -35.28 -15.01 -17.75
CA SER A 113 -34.05 -15.31 -17.03
C SER A 113 -33.91 -14.41 -15.79
N ALA A 114 -33.13 -14.87 -14.80
CA ALA A 114 -32.82 -14.05 -13.64
C ALA A 114 -31.91 -12.88 -14.06
N PRO A 115 -32.22 -11.62 -13.71
CA PRO A 115 -31.32 -10.51 -13.99
C PRO A 115 -30.04 -10.64 -13.15
N GLU A 116 -28.90 -10.29 -13.74
CA GLU A 116 -27.58 -10.33 -13.07
C GLU A 116 -27.51 -9.37 -11.87
N SER A 117 -28.32 -8.31 -11.88
CA SER A 117 -28.40 -7.30 -10.82
C SER A 117 -29.83 -7.03 -10.39
N ARG A 118 -30.00 -6.62 -9.13
CA ARG A 118 -31.26 -6.05 -8.62
C ARG A 118 -31.57 -4.68 -9.23
N LEU A 119 -30.58 -4.01 -9.83
CA LEU A 119 -30.75 -2.77 -10.57
C LEU A 119 -31.00 -3.10 -12.05
N VAL A 120 -32.16 -2.73 -12.56
CA VAL A 120 -32.62 -3.04 -13.92
C VAL A 120 -32.79 -1.76 -14.73
N CYS A 121 -32.17 -1.72 -15.92
CA CYS A 121 -32.40 -0.65 -16.89
C CYS A 121 -33.66 -0.94 -17.69
N LEU A 122 -34.59 0.02 -17.76
CA LEU A 122 -35.81 -0.09 -18.52
C LEU A 122 -35.69 0.67 -19.86
N PRO A 123 -36.13 0.08 -20.98
CA PRO A 123 -36.07 0.75 -22.28
C PRO A 123 -36.99 1.97 -22.31
N ARG A 124 -36.53 3.06 -22.95
CA ARG A 124 -37.36 4.24 -23.20
C ARG A 124 -38.40 3.95 -24.26
N ARG A 125 -39.60 4.53 -24.12
CA ARG A 125 -40.71 4.38 -25.08
C ARG A 125 -40.30 4.73 -26.52
N ALA A 126 -39.43 5.71 -26.72
CA ALA A 126 -38.94 6.09 -28.05
C ALA A 126 -38.15 4.96 -28.75
N LYS A 127 -37.31 4.22 -28.00
CA LYS A 127 -36.56 3.06 -28.52
C LYS A 127 -37.46 1.87 -28.85
N LEU A 128 -38.59 1.73 -28.14
CA LEU A 128 -39.59 0.69 -28.42
C LEU A 128 -40.41 0.98 -29.69
N LEU A 129 -40.48 2.25 -30.13
CA LEU A 129 -41.26 2.68 -31.28
C LEU A 129 -40.44 2.72 -32.59
N ASP A 130 -39.11 2.84 -32.50
CA ASP A 130 -38.23 3.03 -33.66
C ASP A 130 -36.84 2.40 -33.37
N PRO A 131 -36.67 1.08 -33.54
CA PRO A 131 -35.45 0.36 -33.15
C PRO A 131 -34.24 0.66 -34.05
N GLU A 132 -34.43 1.24 -35.25
CA GLU A 132 -33.34 1.52 -36.22
C GLU A 132 -32.79 2.96 -36.15
N ARG A 133 -33.38 3.84 -35.34
CA ARG A 133 -32.77 5.15 -35.08
C ARG A 133 -31.68 5.03 -34.03
N GLU A 134 -30.47 4.70 -34.45
CA GLU A 134 -29.23 5.12 -33.78
C GLU A 134 -29.10 6.66 -33.90
N GLY A 135 -29.97 7.37 -33.20
CA GLY A 135 -29.87 8.82 -33.09
C GLY A 135 -28.60 9.15 -32.31
N THR A 136 -27.68 9.85 -32.96
CA THR A 136 -26.54 10.57 -32.38
C THR A 136 -26.99 11.35 -31.14
N SER A 137 -26.85 10.73 -29.97
CA SER A 137 -27.28 11.31 -28.70
C SER A 137 -26.15 12.17 -28.13
N SER A 138 -26.44 13.45 -27.92
CA SER A 138 -25.56 14.41 -27.28
C SER A 138 -25.45 14.12 -25.77
N GLY A 139 -24.66 13.11 -25.39
CA GLY A 139 -23.95 12.95 -24.10
C GLY A 139 -24.68 13.03 -22.74
N ASN A 140 -25.94 13.48 -22.67
CA ASN A 140 -26.59 13.92 -21.42
C ASN A 140 -27.94 13.23 -21.14
N THR A 141 -28.32 12.19 -21.88
CA THR A 141 -29.61 11.52 -21.68
C THR A 141 -29.48 10.29 -20.78
N GLY A 142 -29.65 10.45 -19.46
CA GLY A 142 -29.59 9.36 -18.47
C GLY A 142 -30.65 8.25 -18.64
N GLY A 143 -30.34 7.01 -18.23
CA GLY A 143 -31.24 5.85 -18.34
C GLY A 143 -32.45 5.87 -17.40
N LEU A 144 -33.50 5.10 -17.71
CA LEU A 144 -34.63 4.89 -16.78
C LEU A 144 -34.33 3.64 -15.93
N TRP A 145 -34.11 3.85 -14.63
CA TRP A 145 -33.65 2.82 -13.72
C TRP A 145 -34.74 2.36 -12.75
N ALA A 146 -34.82 1.06 -12.53
CA ALA A 146 -35.72 0.45 -11.56
C ALA A 146 -34.98 -0.55 -10.67
N ILE A 147 -35.44 -0.72 -9.43
CA ILE A 147 -34.84 -1.63 -8.45
C ILE A 147 -35.81 -2.75 -8.08
N GLN A 148 -35.29 -3.97 -7.93
CA GLN A 148 -36.05 -5.11 -7.46
C GLN A 148 -36.60 -4.90 -6.05
N ARG A 149 -37.89 -5.21 -5.88
CA ARG A 149 -38.59 -5.25 -4.59
C ARG A 149 -38.60 -6.66 -4.03
N GLY A 150 -38.25 -6.79 -2.75
CA GLY A 150 -38.21 -8.07 -2.05
C GLY A 150 -37.05 -8.99 -2.48
N PRO A 151 -36.80 -10.06 -1.72
CA PRO A 151 -35.69 -10.97 -2.00
C PRO A 151 -35.95 -11.91 -3.19
N ASP A 152 -37.20 -12.31 -3.44
CA ASP A 152 -37.51 -13.49 -4.25
C ASP A 152 -38.22 -13.18 -5.58
N ILE A 153 -37.64 -13.66 -6.68
CA ILE A 153 -38.33 -13.78 -7.97
C ILE A 153 -39.18 -15.04 -7.93
N HIS A 154 -40.48 -14.91 -8.18
CA HIS A 154 -41.40 -16.04 -8.12
C HIS A 154 -41.44 -16.72 -9.50
N TRP A 155 -40.81 -17.88 -9.63
CA TRP A 155 -40.74 -18.64 -10.86
C TRP A 155 -41.97 -19.51 -11.07
N ILE A 156 -42.51 -19.49 -12.28
CA ILE A 156 -43.73 -20.22 -12.68
C ILE A 156 -43.46 -20.97 -13.98
N SER A 157 -43.98 -22.19 -14.10
CA SER A 157 -43.94 -22.93 -15.36
C SER A 157 -44.99 -22.39 -16.34
N LEU A 158 -44.61 -22.17 -17.60
CA LEU A 158 -45.49 -21.73 -18.67
C LEU A 158 -46.48 -22.83 -19.14
N THR A 159 -46.22 -24.10 -18.80
CA THR A 159 -47.11 -25.22 -19.15
C THR A 159 -48.19 -25.46 -18.11
N THR A 160 -47.82 -25.48 -16.81
CA THR A 160 -48.74 -25.78 -15.70
C THR A 160 -49.24 -24.56 -14.95
N PHE A 161 -48.57 -23.40 -15.09
CA PHE A 161 -48.78 -22.21 -14.27
C PHE A 161 -48.63 -22.44 -12.75
N SER A 162 -47.88 -23.48 -12.36
CA SER A 162 -47.52 -23.76 -10.97
C SER A 162 -46.14 -23.18 -10.61
N PRO A 163 -45.87 -22.89 -9.32
CA PRO A 163 -44.55 -22.49 -8.87
C PRO A 163 -43.47 -23.51 -9.26
N THR A 164 -42.30 -23.03 -9.65
CA THR A 164 -41.13 -23.85 -10.02
C THR A 164 -39.84 -23.20 -9.51
N THR A 165 -38.69 -23.78 -9.80
CA THR A 165 -37.36 -23.23 -9.50
C THR A 165 -36.86 -22.34 -10.63
N ALA A 166 -35.82 -21.54 -10.37
CA ALA A 166 -35.20 -20.70 -11.39
C ALA A 166 -34.69 -21.55 -12.57
N PRO A 167 -34.77 -21.06 -13.82
CA PRO A 167 -34.18 -21.75 -14.97
C PRO A 167 -32.67 -21.93 -14.76
N ALA A 168 -32.13 -23.07 -15.22
CA ALA A 168 -30.69 -23.31 -15.18
C ALA A 168 -29.95 -22.35 -16.12
N GLU A 169 -28.82 -21.81 -15.69
CA GLU A 169 -27.97 -20.95 -16.52
C GLU A 169 -27.52 -21.71 -17.78
N ALA A 170 -27.75 -21.13 -18.95
CA ALA A 170 -27.34 -21.73 -20.20
C ALA A 170 -25.82 -21.65 -20.34
N VAL A 171 -25.13 -22.78 -20.33
CA VAL A 171 -23.69 -22.85 -20.62
C VAL A 171 -23.50 -22.72 -22.14
N GLU A 172 -22.94 -21.58 -22.56
CA GLU A 172 -22.60 -21.32 -23.97
C GLU A 172 -21.73 -22.45 -24.54
N GLY A 173 -22.09 -22.94 -25.74
CA GLY A 173 -21.33 -23.97 -26.46
C GLY A 173 -21.86 -25.41 -26.36
N THR A 174 -22.97 -25.65 -25.67
CA THR A 174 -23.62 -26.98 -25.62
C THR A 174 -24.93 -27.04 -26.42
N LEU A 175 -25.23 -28.17 -27.07
CA LEU A 175 -26.51 -28.41 -27.78
C LEU A 175 -27.75 -28.20 -26.89
N SER A 176 -27.60 -28.37 -25.57
CA SER A 176 -28.60 -28.05 -24.54
C SER A 176 -28.96 -26.56 -24.47
N ALA A 177 -28.06 -25.65 -24.85
CA ALA A 177 -28.34 -24.22 -24.92
C ALA A 177 -29.30 -23.86 -26.07
N TYR A 178 -29.36 -24.69 -27.12
CA TYR A 178 -30.29 -24.52 -28.25
C TYR A 178 -31.68 -25.11 -27.99
N ALA A 179 -31.78 -26.09 -27.08
CA ALA A 179 -33.04 -26.76 -26.73
C ALA A 179 -33.78 -26.11 -25.55
N ASN A 180 -33.12 -25.27 -24.75
CA ASN A 180 -33.73 -24.53 -23.65
C ASN A 180 -34.54 -23.33 -24.16
N GLN A 181 -35.66 -23.58 -24.83
CA GLN A 181 -36.77 -22.63 -24.79
C GLN A 181 -37.21 -22.57 -23.33
N THR A 182 -37.05 -21.42 -22.69
CA THR A 182 -37.37 -21.23 -21.27
C THR A 182 -38.85 -21.55 -21.02
N GLU A 183 -39.17 -22.76 -20.57
CA GLU A 183 -40.52 -23.19 -20.17
C GLU A 183 -40.97 -22.51 -18.86
N THR A 184 -40.22 -21.55 -18.35
CA THR A 184 -40.45 -20.87 -17.08
C THR A 184 -40.42 -19.36 -17.25
N ILE A 185 -41.15 -18.67 -16.38
CA ILE A 185 -41.18 -17.21 -16.30
C ILE A 185 -41.16 -16.77 -14.83
N GLY A 186 -40.31 -15.81 -14.52
CA GLY A 186 -40.17 -15.22 -13.20
C GLY A 186 -40.98 -13.94 -13.05
N ILE A 187 -41.76 -13.80 -11.98
CA ILE A 187 -42.42 -12.55 -11.63
C ILE A 187 -41.42 -11.65 -10.90
N LEU A 188 -40.93 -10.63 -11.60
CA LEU A 188 -40.01 -9.63 -11.09
C LEU A 188 -40.77 -8.34 -10.75
N ARG A 189 -40.80 -7.99 -9.46
CA ARG A 189 -41.39 -6.74 -8.99
C ARG A 189 -40.32 -5.67 -8.91
N LEU A 190 -40.56 -4.53 -9.54
CA LEU A 190 -39.64 -3.41 -9.66
C LEU A 190 -40.27 -2.12 -9.13
N ARG A 191 -39.41 -1.19 -8.68
CA ARG A 191 -39.76 0.18 -8.33
C ARG A 191 -38.88 1.15 -9.10
N LEU A 192 -39.47 2.14 -9.75
CA LEU A 192 -38.71 3.22 -10.40
C LEU A 192 -37.93 4.03 -9.36
N LEU A 193 -36.65 4.30 -9.63
CA LEU A 193 -35.81 5.13 -8.77
C LEU A 193 -36.22 6.61 -8.81
N ASP A 194 -36.64 7.08 -9.98
CA ASP A 194 -37.19 8.43 -10.15
C ASP A 194 -38.72 8.37 -10.18
N GLN A 195 -39.34 8.84 -9.09
CA GLN A 195 -40.79 8.83 -8.93
C GLN A 195 -41.50 9.92 -9.75
N SER A 196 -40.75 10.91 -10.26
CA SER A 196 -41.32 11.96 -11.12
C SER A 196 -41.60 11.46 -12.54
N ASN A 197 -40.87 10.43 -12.97
CA ASN A 197 -40.98 9.85 -14.29
C ASN A 197 -41.98 8.69 -14.32
N SER A 198 -42.92 8.72 -15.26
CA SER A 198 -43.79 7.58 -15.55
C SER A 198 -43.21 6.78 -16.72
N TRP A 199 -43.03 5.47 -16.56
CA TRP A 199 -42.68 4.61 -17.68
C TRP A 199 -43.90 4.48 -18.62
N GLY A 200 -43.82 4.99 -19.84
CA GLY A 200 -44.96 5.10 -20.76
C GLY A 200 -45.32 3.82 -21.54
N VAL A 201 -45.01 2.63 -21.02
CA VAL A 201 -45.18 1.34 -21.70
C VAL A 201 -46.45 0.64 -21.25
N ALA A 202 -47.22 0.07 -22.19
CA ALA A 202 -48.49 -0.58 -21.90
C ALA A 202 -48.30 -2.00 -21.32
N ASN A 203 -49.26 -2.46 -20.51
CA ASN A 203 -49.29 -3.86 -20.04
C ASN A 203 -49.44 -4.80 -21.25
N GLY A 204 -48.77 -5.96 -21.20
CA GLY A 204 -48.71 -6.95 -22.29
C GLY A 204 -47.61 -6.68 -23.33
N THR A 205 -46.90 -5.55 -23.25
CA THR A 205 -45.79 -5.25 -24.16
C THR A 205 -44.58 -6.13 -23.82
N TRP A 206 -44.03 -6.82 -24.82
CA TRP A 206 -42.75 -7.51 -24.73
C TRP A 206 -41.60 -6.54 -24.94
N ILE A 207 -40.56 -6.67 -24.13
CA ILE A 207 -39.40 -5.79 -24.09
C ILE A 207 -38.10 -6.61 -24.01
N ARG A 208 -37.00 -5.93 -24.31
CA ARG A 208 -35.64 -6.44 -24.11
C ARG A 208 -34.95 -5.65 -23.00
N LEU A 209 -34.41 -6.33 -22.01
CA LEU A 209 -33.63 -5.78 -20.92
C LEU A 209 -32.15 -5.74 -21.34
N VAL A 210 -31.77 -4.73 -22.13
CA VAL A 210 -30.38 -4.58 -22.58
C VAL A 210 -29.53 -3.89 -21.50
N PRO A 211 -28.39 -4.46 -21.09
CA PRO A 211 -27.36 -3.74 -20.35
C PRO A 211 -26.61 -2.82 -21.31
N GLU A 212 -27.21 -1.72 -21.74
CA GLU A 212 -26.48 -0.71 -22.51
C GLU A 212 -25.49 0.02 -21.59
N ASN A 213 -24.30 0.36 -22.13
CA ASN A 213 -23.28 1.21 -21.52
C ASN A 213 -23.80 2.64 -21.34
N ILE A 214 -24.73 2.81 -20.40
CA ILE A 214 -25.31 4.08 -19.98
C ILE A 214 -24.69 4.42 -18.63
N HIS A 215 -24.45 5.70 -18.36
CA HIS A 215 -24.13 6.16 -17.01
C HIS A 215 -25.16 5.64 -15.98
N GLY A 216 -24.68 5.09 -14.87
CA GLY A 216 -25.51 4.55 -13.79
C GLY A 216 -26.46 5.60 -13.19
N PRO A 217 -27.41 5.18 -12.33
CA PRO A 217 -28.39 6.10 -11.73
C PRO A 217 -27.69 7.18 -10.90
N SER A 218 -28.01 8.44 -11.15
CA SER A 218 -27.42 9.58 -10.44
C SER A 218 -27.69 9.54 -8.93
N GLN A 219 -28.78 8.89 -8.51
CA GLN A 219 -29.13 8.67 -7.10
C GLN A 219 -28.10 7.85 -6.33
N LEU A 220 -27.27 7.07 -7.02
CA LEU A 220 -26.17 6.31 -6.39
C LEU A 220 -24.86 7.09 -6.37
N ASN A 221 -24.79 8.27 -7.01
CA ASN A 221 -23.55 9.01 -7.21
C ASN A 221 -23.70 10.46 -6.71
N ILE A 222 -24.06 10.62 -5.43
CA ILE A 222 -24.35 11.91 -4.80
C ILE A 222 -23.07 12.51 -4.19
N GLY A 223 -22.28 11.68 -3.49
CA GLY A 223 -21.07 12.13 -2.80
C GLY A 223 -19.79 11.99 -3.62
N GLU A 224 -18.66 12.31 -2.96
CA GLU A 224 -17.34 12.33 -3.59
C GLU A 224 -16.64 10.95 -3.56
N HIS A 225 -16.91 10.15 -2.54
CA HIS A 225 -16.15 8.93 -2.23
C HIS A 225 -16.92 7.67 -2.65
N THR A 226 -16.26 6.77 -3.38
CA THR A 226 -16.86 5.49 -3.79
C THR A 226 -16.69 4.44 -2.69
N ILE A 227 -17.78 3.84 -2.21
CA ILE A 227 -17.75 2.73 -1.24
C ILE A 227 -17.65 1.35 -1.91
N GLY A 228 -18.05 1.25 -3.18
CA GLY A 228 -18.11 -0.01 -3.90
C GLY A 228 -18.92 0.09 -5.19
N GLU A 229 -19.29 -1.06 -5.75
CA GLU A 229 -20.11 -1.17 -6.97
C GLU A 229 -21.37 -1.99 -6.70
N VAL A 230 -22.46 -1.69 -7.43
CA VAL A 230 -23.70 -2.47 -7.33
C VAL A 230 -23.45 -3.86 -7.90
N VAL A 231 -23.74 -4.90 -7.10
CA VAL A 231 -23.55 -6.32 -7.47
C VAL A 231 -24.25 -6.61 -8.80
N GLY A 232 -23.53 -7.26 -9.72
CA GLY A 232 -24.00 -7.55 -11.08
C GLY A 232 -23.87 -6.38 -12.06
N THR A 233 -23.22 -5.29 -11.69
CA THR A 233 -22.96 -4.14 -12.57
C THR A 233 -21.58 -3.52 -12.28
N THR A 234 -21.15 -2.60 -13.13
CA THR A 234 -19.93 -1.78 -12.92
C THR A 234 -20.25 -0.40 -12.31
N PHE A 235 -21.48 -0.17 -11.84
CA PHE A 235 -21.90 1.15 -11.38
C PHE A 235 -21.40 1.46 -9.97
N PRO A 236 -20.60 2.53 -9.78
CA PRO A 236 -20.09 2.90 -8.48
C PRO A 236 -21.18 3.51 -7.60
N VAL A 237 -21.08 3.28 -6.29
CA VAL A 237 -21.92 3.91 -5.28
C VAL A 237 -21.09 4.93 -4.49
N ARG A 238 -21.50 6.20 -4.55
CA ARG A 238 -20.96 7.33 -3.79
C ARG A 238 -22.03 7.95 -2.90
N PRO A 239 -22.09 7.56 -1.60
CA PRO A 239 -23.06 8.10 -0.67
C PRO A 239 -22.76 9.56 -0.33
N GLU A 240 -23.79 10.32 0.01
CA GLU A 240 -23.67 11.64 0.64
C GLU A 240 -23.07 11.53 2.06
N HIS A 241 -22.58 12.65 2.60
CA HIS A 241 -22.26 12.76 4.02
C HIS A 241 -23.49 12.46 4.88
N GLY A 242 -23.29 12.03 6.13
CA GLY A 242 -24.36 11.62 7.05
C GLY A 242 -24.78 10.16 6.90
N LEU A 243 -23.90 9.28 6.37
CA LEU A 243 -24.16 7.85 6.26
C LEU A 243 -24.23 7.19 7.63
N TYR A 244 -25.28 6.43 7.92
CA TYR A 244 -25.31 5.55 9.09
C TYR A 244 -25.13 4.09 8.66
N ALA A 245 -24.13 3.41 9.24
CA ALA A 245 -23.87 2.01 8.99
C ALA A 245 -23.97 1.19 10.28
N HIS A 246 -24.64 0.04 10.20
CA HIS A 246 -24.57 -0.98 11.23
C HIS A 246 -23.91 -2.23 10.65
N LEU A 247 -22.67 -2.51 11.07
CA LEU A 247 -21.83 -3.55 10.46
C LEU A 247 -21.12 -4.36 11.56
N PRO A 248 -21.63 -5.55 11.92
CA PRO A 248 -20.99 -6.45 12.89
C PRO A 248 -19.66 -7.04 12.40
N SER A 249 -19.48 -7.21 11.09
CA SER A 249 -18.26 -7.71 10.46
C SER A 249 -17.13 -6.68 10.51
N ALA A 250 -15.99 -7.03 11.11
CA ALA A 250 -14.80 -6.17 11.15
C ALA A 250 -14.22 -5.92 9.75
N VAL A 251 -14.36 -6.87 8.84
CA VAL A 251 -13.89 -6.74 7.44
C VAL A 251 -14.69 -5.66 6.72
N ASP A 252 -16.03 -5.70 6.80
CA ASP A 252 -16.88 -4.73 6.12
C ASP A 252 -16.69 -3.31 6.68
N ARG A 253 -16.52 -3.19 8.00
CA ARG A 253 -16.15 -1.91 8.64
C ARG A 253 -14.83 -1.38 8.12
N THR A 254 -13.79 -2.21 8.09
CA THR A 254 -12.47 -1.82 7.61
C THR A 254 -12.51 -1.39 6.13
N LEU A 255 -13.24 -2.11 5.28
CA LEU A 255 -13.41 -1.74 3.87
C LEU A 255 -14.17 -0.41 3.72
N LEU A 256 -15.25 -0.21 4.47
CA LEU A 256 -16.04 1.03 4.44
C LEU A 256 -15.23 2.23 4.95
N VAL A 257 -14.52 2.08 6.08
CA VAL A 257 -13.61 3.09 6.63
C VAL A 257 -12.48 3.40 5.63
N SER A 258 -11.92 2.39 4.96
CA SER A 258 -10.88 2.61 3.95
C SER A 258 -11.37 3.43 2.75
N SER A 259 -12.62 3.21 2.34
CA SER A 259 -13.24 3.89 1.21
C SER A 259 -13.59 5.34 1.52
N LEU A 260 -14.08 5.60 2.74
CA LEU A 260 -14.54 6.93 3.17
C LEU A 260 -13.47 7.75 3.91
N GLY A 261 -12.35 7.13 4.30
CA GLY A 261 -11.33 7.73 5.16
C GLY A 261 -10.29 8.60 4.43
N ASN A 262 -10.35 8.72 3.11
CA ASN A 262 -9.37 9.50 2.34
C ASN A 262 -9.47 11.01 2.65
N HIS A 263 -8.41 11.65 3.13
CA HIS A 263 -8.42 13.05 3.61
C HIS A 263 -9.43 13.36 4.74
N ALA A 264 -9.90 12.36 5.47
CA ALA A 264 -10.79 12.53 6.62
C ALA A 264 -10.10 12.10 7.93
N GLN A 265 -10.56 12.65 9.05
CA GLN A 265 -10.20 12.15 10.37
C GLN A 265 -10.96 10.86 10.66
N ILE A 266 -10.25 9.81 11.03
CA ILE A 266 -10.81 8.49 11.28
C ILE A 266 -10.76 8.19 12.77
N MET A 267 -11.89 7.76 13.33
CA MET A 267 -11.96 7.16 14.65
C MET A 267 -12.32 5.68 14.47
N THR A 268 -11.40 4.76 14.77
CA THR A 268 -11.53 3.32 14.44
C THR A 268 -10.86 2.40 15.46
N GLU A 269 -11.30 1.13 15.52
CA GLU A 269 -10.61 0.08 16.27
C GLU A 269 -9.45 -0.58 15.50
N SER A 270 -9.44 -0.44 14.17
CA SER A 270 -8.55 -1.20 13.30
C SER A 270 -7.14 -0.61 13.28
N LEU A 271 -6.16 -1.42 13.72
CA LEU A 271 -4.73 -1.08 13.68
C LEU A 271 -4.17 -0.97 12.25
N SER A 272 -4.92 -1.43 11.25
CA SER A 272 -4.55 -1.29 9.84
C SER A 272 -4.42 0.17 9.38
N PHE A 273 -4.97 1.13 10.14
CA PHE A 273 -4.94 2.56 9.80
C PHE A 273 -3.85 3.34 10.55
N SER A 274 -3.41 2.89 11.72
CA SER A 274 -2.34 3.52 12.51
C SER A 274 -1.93 2.61 13.67
N ASN A 275 -0.68 2.73 14.12
CA ASN A 275 -0.19 2.15 15.37
C ASN A 275 0.11 3.23 16.45
N HIS A 276 -0.13 4.51 16.15
CA HIS A 276 0.20 5.61 17.04
C HIS A 276 -0.93 5.89 18.04
N ARG A 277 -0.63 5.76 19.34
CA ARG A 277 -1.56 6.05 20.44
C ARG A 277 -1.44 7.47 21.00
N SER A 278 -1.33 8.47 20.12
CA SER A 278 -1.29 9.88 20.53
C SER A 278 -2.67 10.53 20.47
N LEU A 279 -2.96 11.41 21.43
CA LEU A 279 -4.17 12.24 21.44
C LEU A 279 -3.79 13.72 21.62
N PRO A 280 -4.57 14.66 21.04
CA PRO A 280 -4.40 16.09 21.27
C PRO A 280 -4.84 16.41 22.68
N ILE A 281 -4.11 17.33 23.31
CA ILE A 281 -4.42 17.73 24.69
C ILE A 281 -5.79 18.40 24.83
N ASP A 282 -6.32 18.97 23.75
CA ASP A 282 -7.59 19.71 23.73
C ASP A 282 -8.82 18.82 23.96
N ILE A 283 -8.72 17.50 23.74
CA ILE A 283 -9.78 16.53 24.07
C ILE A 283 -10.12 16.55 25.57
N LEU A 284 -9.17 17.00 26.40
CA LEU A 284 -9.38 17.12 27.84
C LEU A 284 -10.36 18.24 28.22
N ASP A 285 -10.63 19.21 27.34
CA ASP A 285 -11.64 20.23 27.62
C ASP A 285 -13.06 19.63 27.67
N PRO A 286 -13.61 18.99 26.63
CA PRO A 286 -14.93 18.36 26.70
C PRO A 286 -15.00 17.30 27.81
N TRP A 287 -13.93 16.54 28.04
CA TRP A 287 -13.85 15.59 29.16
C TRP A 287 -13.99 16.27 30.53
N MET A 288 -13.28 17.38 30.76
CA MET A 288 -13.42 18.17 31.98
C MET A 288 -14.79 18.83 32.12
N ARG A 289 -15.46 19.17 31.01
CA ARG A 289 -16.83 19.71 31.00
C ARG A 289 -17.83 18.65 31.45
N LYS A 290 -17.82 17.46 30.83
CA LYS A 290 -18.74 16.36 31.12
C LYS A 290 -18.53 15.78 32.52
N ARG A 291 -17.29 15.70 33.00
CA ARG A 291 -16.98 15.20 34.35
C ARG A 291 -17.38 16.13 35.49
N HIS A 292 -17.25 17.45 35.27
CA HIS A 292 -17.51 18.45 36.30
C HIS A 292 -18.54 19.49 35.83
N PRO A 293 -19.80 19.09 35.60
CA PRO A 293 -20.82 19.96 35.02
C PRO A 293 -21.15 21.15 35.94
N ARG A 294 -21.07 20.96 37.26
CA ARG A 294 -21.39 21.98 38.28
C ARG A 294 -20.24 22.95 38.59
N LEU A 295 -19.05 22.76 38.01
CA LEU A 295 -17.90 23.62 38.25
C LEU A 295 -17.94 24.84 37.32
N SER A 296 -17.71 26.05 37.85
CA SER A 296 -17.63 27.28 37.05
C SER A 296 -16.55 27.18 35.96
N SER A 297 -16.79 27.82 34.81
CA SER A 297 -15.88 27.84 33.65
C SER A 297 -14.45 28.29 34.00
N THR A 298 -14.29 29.29 34.86
CA THR A 298 -12.97 29.79 35.32
C THR A 298 -12.18 28.73 36.08
N LYS A 299 -12.81 28.08 37.07
CA LYS A 299 -12.21 26.96 37.82
C LYS A 299 -11.91 25.76 36.92
N ARG A 300 -12.74 25.47 35.91
CA ARG A 300 -12.52 24.38 34.94
C ARG A 300 -11.28 24.65 34.10
N LYS A 301 -11.17 25.86 33.51
CA LYS A 301 -10.00 26.29 32.73
C LYS A 301 -8.71 26.27 33.56
N ALA A 302 -8.76 26.70 34.83
CA ALA A 302 -7.59 26.65 35.72
C ALA A 302 -7.11 25.21 35.99
N ARG A 303 -8.05 24.27 36.22
CA ARG A 303 -7.73 22.84 36.39
C ARG A 303 -7.18 22.24 35.10
N LEU A 304 -7.79 22.53 33.95
CA LEU A 304 -7.34 22.08 32.64
C LEU A 304 -5.91 22.55 32.37
N ARG A 305 -5.62 23.85 32.54
CA ARG A 305 -4.25 24.41 32.38
C ARG A 305 -3.21 23.69 33.23
N THR A 306 -3.56 23.33 34.47
CA THR A 306 -2.66 22.60 35.38
C THR A 306 -2.42 21.18 34.88
N LEU A 307 -3.48 20.50 34.41
CA LEU A 307 -3.40 19.14 33.87
C LEU A 307 -2.62 19.08 32.55
N THR A 308 -2.90 20.00 31.63
CA THR A 308 -2.20 20.17 30.34
C THR A 308 -0.70 20.37 30.56
N ARG A 309 -0.31 21.27 31.47
CA ARG A 309 1.11 21.53 31.76
C ARG A 309 1.83 20.29 32.28
N TRP A 310 1.18 19.54 33.16
CA TRP A 310 1.73 18.28 33.69
C TRP A 310 1.87 17.20 32.61
N LEU A 311 0.86 17.03 31.75
CA LEU A 311 0.85 16.01 30.69
C LEU A 311 1.86 16.28 29.56
N LEU A 312 2.06 17.55 29.18
CA LEU A 312 2.96 17.90 28.08
C LEU A 312 4.43 18.04 28.52
N SER A 313 4.67 18.71 29.66
CA SER A 313 6.03 19.10 30.06
C SER A 313 6.59 18.35 31.26
N GLY A 314 5.76 17.53 31.93
CA GLY A 314 6.10 16.93 33.24
C GLY A 314 6.23 17.96 34.37
N ARG A 315 6.10 19.27 34.09
CA ARG A 315 6.24 20.35 35.07
C ARG A 315 4.90 20.69 35.69
N GLY A 316 4.90 21.00 36.99
CA GLY A 316 3.73 21.47 37.74
C GLY A 316 3.24 20.50 38.81
N LYS A 317 2.17 20.90 39.52
CA LYS A 317 1.59 20.09 40.61
C LYS A 317 0.93 18.84 40.04
N GLN A 318 1.40 17.67 40.46
CA GLN A 318 0.84 16.40 40.03
C GLN A 318 -0.66 16.32 40.37
N PRO A 319 -1.51 15.88 39.42
CA PRO A 319 -2.94 15.70 39.67
C PRO A 319 -3.21 14.61 40.71
N SER A 320 -4.37 14.72 41.39
CA SER A 320 -4.77 13.75 42.41
C SER A 320 -4.87 12.33 41.84
N LEU A 321 -4.66 11.31 42.68
CA LEU A 321 -4.71 9.91 42.27
C LEU A 321 -6.05 9.56 41.59
N ASN A 322 -7.17 10.07 42.10
CA ASN A 322 -8.49 9.86 41.52
C ASN A 322 -8.63 10.47 40.11
N LEU A 323 -8.04 11.66 39.87
CA LEU A 323 -8.08 12.29 38.55
C LEU A 323 -7.26 11.47 37.54
N ARG A 324 -6.08 10.98 37.94
CA ARG A 324 -5.21 10.13 37.12
C ARG A 324 -5.87 8.80 36.77
N ARG A 325 -6.44 8.10 37.76
CA ARG A 325 -7.12 6.81 37.55
C ARG A 325 -8.26 6.92 36.56
N SER A 326 -9.05 7.99 36.64
CA SER A 326 -10.14 8.21 35.68
C SER A 326 -9.64 8.60 34.29
N LEU A 327 -8.56 9.41 34.18
CA LEU A 327 -7.98 9.73 32.88
C LEU A 327 -7.46 8.46 32.18
N LEU A 328 -6.80 7.57 32.94
CA LEU A 328 -6.40 6.24 32.46
C LEU A 328 -7.59 5.34 32.14
N ALA A 329 -8.68 5.41 32.92
CA ALA A 329 -9.88 4.61 32.66
C ALA A 329 -10.59 5.02 31.37
N ASP A 330 -10.57 6.31 31.02
CA ASP A 330 -11.29 6.83 29.86
C ASP A 330 -10.47 6.81 28.56
N PHE A 331 -9.16 7.03 28.63
CA PHE A 331 -8.31 7.13 27.43
C PHE A 331 -7.23 6.06 27.33
N GLY A 332 -6.99 5.28 28.39
CA GLY A 332 -5.88 4.34 28.48
C GLY A 332 -4.52 5.04 28.59
N GLU A 333 -3.44 4.31 28.33
CA GLU A 333 -2.09 4.87 28.26
C GLU A 333 -1.87 5.58 26.91
N ARG A 334 -1.79 6.92 26.94
CA ARG A 334 -1.70 7.77 25.75
C ARG A 334 -0.56 8.78 25.84
N LYS A 335 0.05 9.07 24.69
CA LYS A 335 0.97 10.19 24.53
C LYS A 335 0.18 11.45 24.17
N TRP A 336 0.26 12.47 25.01
CA TRP A 336 -0.43 13.74 24.77
C TRP A 336 0.46 14.69 23.97
N LYS A 337 -0.11 15.35 22.97
CA LYS A 337 0.61 16.35 22.14
C LYS A 337 -0.13 17.69 22.16
N GLU A 338 0.63 18.77 22.00
CA GLU A 338 0.13 20.15 22.01
C GLU A 338 -0.51 20.58 20.66
N HIS A 339 -0.57 19.68 19.67
CA HIS A 339 -1.13 19.99 18.35
C HIS A 339 -2.58 20.47 18.46
N THR A 340 -2.78 21.75 18.12
CA THR A 340 -4.08 22.41 17.95
C THR A 340 -4.74 22.12 16.59
N THR A 341 -4.10 21.32 15.73
CA THR A 341 -4.64 20.90 14.43
C THR A 341 -4.80 19.37 14.36
N ALA A 342 -5.84 18.96 13.65
CA ALA A 342 -6.42 17.63 13.50
C ALA A 342 -5.46 16.43 13.64
N ILE A 343 -5.91 15.36 14.28
CA ILE A 343 -5.31 14.02 14.18
C ILE A 343 -5.98 13.26 13.04
N ASP A 344 -5.17 12.54 12.25
CA ASP A 344 -5.64 11.69 11.16
C ASP A 344 -6.38 10.45 11.69
N VAL A 345 -5.76 9.64 12.55
CA VAL A 345 -6.40 8.44 13.13
C VAL A 345 -6.43 8.49 14.66
N VAL A 346 -7.63 8.36 15.21
CA VAL A 346 -7.88 8.07 16.62
C VAL A 346 -8.14 6.57 16.77
N LEU A 347 -7.17 5.86 17.35
CA LEU A 347 -7.32 4.44 17.71
C LEU A 347 -8.15 4.28 18.98
N LEU A 348 -9.24 3.53 18.89
CA LEU A 348 -10.18 3.30 20.00
C LEU A 348 -9.72 2.27 21.03
N ASP A 349 -8.62 1.55 20.78
CA ASP A 349 -8.14 0.51 21.69
C ASP A 349 -7.81 1.07 23.09
N GLY A 350 -8.48 0.55 24.13
CA GLY A 350 -8.34 1.03 25.51
C GLY A 350 -9.02 2.38 25.81
N ILE A 351 -9.86 2.91 24.91
CA ILE A 351 -10.71 4.09 25.16
C ILE A 351 -12.07 3.62 25.70
N SER A 352 -12.61 4.32 26.70
CA SER A 352 -13.97 4.06 27.21
C SER A 352 -15.04 4.72 26.34
N GLN A 353 -16.30 4.30 26.51
CA GLN A 353 -17.43 4.95 25.83
C GLN A 353 -17.52 6.45 26.16
N HIS A 354 -17.22 6.81 27.42
CA HIS A 354 -17.17 8.20 27.85
C HIS A 354 -16.02 8.97 27.19
N GLY A 355 -14.83 8.35 27.12
CA GLY A 355 -13.68 8.90 26.39
C GLY A 355 -14.01 9.16 24.92
N ALA A 356 -14.58 8.17 24.23
CA ALA A 356 -15.00 8.29 22.84
C ALA A 356 -16.04 9.39 22.60
N THR A 357 -17.01 9.54 23.51
CA THR A 357 -17.98 10.66 23.47
C THR A 357 -17.26 12.02 23.49
N CYS A 358 -16.25 12.17 24.34
CA CYS A 358 -15.47 13.41 24.42
C CYS A 358 -14.62 13.65 23.17
N ILE A 359 -14.12 12.59 22.53
CA ILE A 359 -13.36 12.69 21.27
C ILE A 359 -14.28 13.17 20.15
N VAL A 360 -15.47 12.58 19.99
CA VAL A 360 -16.44 13.01 18.97
C VAL A 360 -16.85 14.46 19.18
N GLU A 361 -17.11 14.87 20.43
CA GLU A 361 -17.42 16.26 20.76
C GLU A 361 -16.26 17.20 20.40
N TRP A 362 -15.02 16.82 20.72
CA TRP A 362 -13.83 17.58 20.31
C TRP A 362 -13.68 17.68 18.79
N MET A 363 -13.84 16.57 18.05
CA MET A 363 -13.78 16.57 16.58
C MET A 363 -14.84 17.49 15.97
N LEU A 364 -16.03 17.56 16.58
CA LEU A 364 -17.06 18.48 16.13
C LEU A 364 -16.76 19.95 16.48
N GLU A 365 -16.25 20.24 17.68
CA GLU A 365 -16.04 21.63 18.12
C GLU A 365 -14.72 22.26 17.62
N SER A 366 -13.68 21.45 17.43
CA SER A 366 -12.29 21.95 17.30
C SER A 366 -11.63 21.68 15.95
N THR A 367 -12.27 20.90 15.06
CA THR A 367 -11.72 20.60 13.73
C THR A 367 -12.70 21.00 12.63
N THR A 368 -12.19 21.20 11.42
CA THR A 368 -12.99 21.51 10.22
C THR A 368 -12.95 20.39 9.18
N PHE A 369 -12.26 19.29 9.47
CA PHE A 369 -12.09 18.17 8.55
C PHE A 369 -13.33 17.29 8.53
N ASP A 370 -13.51 16.59 7.41
CA ASP A 370 -14.43 15.48 7.32
C ASP A 370 -14.02 14.37 8.27
N MET A 371 -14.99 13.55 8.69
CA MET A 371 -14.76 12.49 9.67
C MET A 371 -15.50 11.20 9.39
N VAL A 372 -14.84 10.09 9.70
CA VAL A 372 -15.43 8.74 9.72
C VAL A 372 -15.33 8.22 11.15
N VAL A 373 -16.47 7.93 11.76
CA VAL A 373 -16.55 7.57 13.19
C VAL A 373 -17.06 6.16 13.34
N GLU A 374 -16.23 5.28 13.89
CA GLU A 374 -16.62 3.96 14.35
C GLU A 374 -17.05 4.01 15.83
N TRP A 375 -18.18 3.40 16.15
CA TRP A 375 -18.75 3.32 17.49
C TRP A 375 -18.88 1.85 17.92
N LEU A 376 -18.08 1.48 18.92
CA LEU A 376 -17.87 0.06 19.29
C LEU A 376 -18.82 -0.44 20.37
N TRP A 377 -19.59 0.45 21.00
CA TRP A 377 -20.47 0.13 22.12
C TRP A 377 -21.90 -0.11 21.64
N SER A 378 -22.60 -1.06 22.29
CA SER A 378 -24.00 -1.40 21.96
C SER A 378 -24.98 -0.29 22.35
N GLU A 379 -24.64 0.48 23.37
CA GLU A 379 -25.40 1.62 23.84
C GLU A 379 -24.74 2.93 23.39
N ILE A 380 -25.56 3.97 23.28
CA ILE A 380 -25.14 5.33 22.92
C ILE A 380 -25.66 6.23 24.03
N ASP A 381 -24.78 6.62 24.95
CA ASP A 381 -25.13 7.43 26.12
C ASP A 381 -25.60 8.84 25.74
N ASP A 382 -25.13 9.35 24.59
CA ASP A 382 -25.41 10.70 24.09
C ASP A 382 -25.91 10.63 22.63
N PRO A 383 -27.17 10.22 22.39
CA PRO A 383 -27.73 10.09 21.05
C PRO A 383 -27.82 11.43 20.33
N ASP A 384 -28.02 12.53 21.07
CA ASP A 384 -28.08 13.89 20.53
C ASP A 384 -26.74 14.32 19.92
N LEU A 385 -25.60 13.90 20.51
CA LEU A 385 -24.28 14.11 19.91
C LEU A 385 -24.13 13.36 18.59
N MET A 386 -24.64 12.13 18.48
CA MET A 386 -24.59 11.35 17.23
C MET A 386 -25.50 11.92 16.15
N GLU A 387 -26.68 12.44 16.51
CA GLU A 387 -27.54 13.19 15.59
C GLU A 387 -26.83 14.45 15.08
N ARG A 388 -26.19 15.22 15.97
CA ARG A 388 -25.38 16.39 15.57
C ARG A 388 -24.19 16.01 14.69
N LEU A 389 -23.56 14.87 14.97
CA LEU A 389 -22.47 14.35 14.15
C LEU A 389 -22.95 14.09 12.73
N LEU A 390 -24.03 13.34 12.55
CA LEU A 390 -24.62 13.04 11.24
C LEU A 390 -25.10 14.31 10.53
N ALA A 391 -25.72 15.25 11.25
CA ALA A 391 -26.19 16.52 10.71
C ALA A 391 -25.08 17.55 10.41
N SER A 392 -23.83 17.29 10.80
CA SER A 392 -22.74 18.27 10.75
C SER A 392 -22.30 18.66 9.33
N GLY A 393 -22.67 17.88 8.32
CA GLY A 393 -22.16 17.99 6.95
C GLY A 393 -20.70 17.55 6.79
N ARG A 394 -19.99 17.21 7.88
CA ARG A 394 -18.60 16.72 7.90
C ARG A 394 -18.49 15.23 8.22
N CYS A 395 -19.48 14.66 8.89
CA CYS A 395 -19.50 13.21 9.13
C CYS A 395 -19.79 12.51 7.82
N ARG A 396 -18.81 11.79 7.27
CA ARG A 396 -19.00 10.93 6.10
C ARG A 396 -19.78 9.68 6.46
N ALA A 397 -19.39 9.03 7.56
CA ALA A 397 -20.11 7.90 8.11
C ALA A 397 -19.99 7.76 9.64
N LEU A 398 -21.09 7.35 10.27
CA LEU A 398 -21.15 6.79 11.62
C LEU A 398 -21.38 5.28 11.52
N ILE A 399 -20.44 4.48 12.01
CA ILE A 399 -20.43 3.03 11.86
C ILE A 399 -20.59 2.38 13.24
N THR A 400 -21.66 1.63 13.47
CA THR A 400 -21.88 0.87 14.71
C THR A 400 -21.58 -0.61 14.49
N SER A 401 -21.00 -1.28 15.47
CA SER A 401 -20.60 -2.70 15.35
C SER A 401 -21.32 -3.66 16.31
N ARG A 402 -21.86 -3.16 17.42
CA ARG A 402 -22.50 -3.98 18.47
C ARG A 402 -23.93 -3.53 18.74
N GLY A 403 -24.74 -4.44 19.27
CA GLY A 403 -26.15 -4.19 19.57
C GLY A 403 -27.03 -4.20 18.31
N GLU A 404 -28.24 -3.68 18.44
CA GLU A 404 -29.19 -3.55 17.33
C GLU A 404 -28.97 -2.26 16.55
N ALA A 405 -29.30 -2.28 15.25
CA ALA A 405 -29.29 -1.11 14.39
C ALA A 405 -30.17 0.01 14.99
N LYS A 406 -29.61 1.22 15.07
CA LYS A 406 -30.27 2.39 15.65
C LYS A 406 -30.97 3.20 14.56
N HIS A 407 -32.00 3.95 14.94
CA HIS A 407 -32.66 4.88 14.04
C HIS A 407 -32.21 6.31 14.34
N PHE A 408 -31.62 6.97 13.35
CA PHE A 408 -31.27 8.39 13.39
C PHE A 408 -32.12 9.17 12.38
N SER A 409 -32.56 10.35 12.77
CA SER A 409 -33.34 11.26 11.93
C SER A 409 -32.46 12.06 10.96
N SER A 410 -31.22 12.35 11.34
CA SER A 410 -30.27 13.14 10.54
C SER A 410 -29.47 12.33 9.52
N LYS A 411 -29.70 11.01 9.43
CA LYS A 411 -29.00 10.14 8.48
C LYS A 411 -29.46 10.42 7.03
N THR A 412 -28.53 10.41 6.07
CA THR A 412 -28.85 10.54 4.65
C THR A 412 -29.12 9.19 3.98
N ALA A 413 -28.43 8.14 4.45
CA ALA A 413 -28.59 6.77 3.98
C ALA A 413 -28.29 5.77 5.08
N THR A 414 -28.75 4.53 4.91
CA THR A 414 -28.44 3.41 5.82
C THR A 414 -27.65 2.31 5.14
N VAL A 415 -26.73 1.71 5.88
CA VAL A 415 -25.98 0.51 5.48
C VAL A 415 -26.24 -0.60 6.50
N GLN A 416 -26.63 -1.76 6.00
CA GLN A 416 -26.89 -2.97 6.77
C GLN A 416 -26.01 -4.13 6.31
N PRO A 417 -25.69 -5.09 7.20
CA PRO A 417 -24.82 -6.21 6.84
C PRO A 417 -25.59 -7.22 5.99
N THR A 418 -24.85 -8.08 5.30
CA THR A 418 -25.42 -9.25 4.62
C THR A 418 -24.65 -10.50 4.98
N GLU A 419 -25.16 -11.67 4.60
CA GLU A 419 -24.48 -12.96 4.84
C GLU A 419 -23.24 -13.15 3.95
N GLN A 420 -23.12 -12.36 2.87
CA GLN A 420 -22.00 -12.42 1.95
C GLN A 420 -20.88 -11.47 2.36
N LEU A 421 -19.65 -11.98 2.38
CA LEU A 421 -18.46 -11.19 2.73
C LEU A 421 -18.28 -10.01 1.78
N ALA A 422 -17.98 -8.82 2.31
CA ALA A 422 -17.78 -7.60 1.54
C ALA A 422 -18.99 -7.18 0.69
N VAL A 423 -20.18 -7.73 0.94
CA VAL A 423 -21.42 -7.29 0.31
C VAL A 423 -22.31 -6.68 1.39
N ILE A 424 -22.71 -5.43 1.17
CA ILE A 424 -23.58 -4.70 2.08
C ILE A 424 -24.92 -4.36 1.41
N SER A 425 -25.95 -4.14 2.23
CA SER A 425 -27.21 -3.54 1.81
C SER A 425 -27.12 -2.03 2.00
N TYR A 426 -27.10 -1.27 0.90
CA TYR A 426 -27.11 0.18 0.89
C TYR A 426 -28.53 0.69 0.59
N ARG A 427 -29.07 1.52 1.47
CA ARG A 427 -30.40 2.10 1.36
C ARG A 427 -30.34 3.63 1.43
N PRO A 428 -30.30 4.33 0.28
CA PRO A 428 -30.38 5.80 0.24
C PRO A 428 -31.77 6.31 0.63
N GLN A 429 -32.80 5.48 0.44
CA GLN A 429 -34.17 5.71 0.89
C GLN A 429 -34.69 4.41 1.49
N GLU A 430 -35.57 4.48 2.48
CA GLU A 430 -36.12 3.29 3.17
C GLU A 430 -36.78 2.29 2.20
N SER A 431 -37.26 2.75 1.05
CA SER A 431 -37.93 1.94 0.02
C SER A 431 -37.02 1.35 -1.07
N CYS A 432 -35.71 1.63 -1.05
CA CYS A 432 -34.75 1.22 -2.08
C CYS A 432 -33.54 0.53 -1.43
N ASP A 433 -33.25 -0.71 -1.82
CA ASP A 433 -32.19 -1.54 -1.25
C ASP A 433 -31.25 -2.08 -2.35
N PHE A 434 -30.02 -1.58 -2.36
CA PHE A 434 -28.97 -1.97 -3.30
C PHE A 434 -27.98 -2.91 -2.63
N ARG A 435 -27.63 -4.01 -3.31
CA ARG A 435 -26.50 -4.85 -2.92
C ARG A 435 -25.23 -4.23 -3.48
N VAL A 436 -24.33 -3.81 -2.60
CA VAL A 436 -23.07 -3.15 -2.97
C VAL A 436 -21.91 -4.03 -2.54
N GLN A 437 -21.06 -4.37 -3.50
CA GLN A 437 -19.80 -5.03 -3.24
C GLN A 437 -18.76 -3.97 -2.86
N LEU A 438 -18.34 -4.01 -1.60
CA LEU A 438 -17.30 -3.13 -1.07
C LEU A 438 -15.98 -3.40 -1.78
N ARG A 439 -15.24 -2.33 -2.07
CA ARG A 439 -13.88 -2.42 -2.60
C ARG A 439 -12.89 -1.90 -1.58
N ARG A 440 -11.69 -2.46 -1.60
CA ARG A 440 -10.58 -1.92 -0.83
C ARG A 440 -10.04 -0.70 -1.57
N ALA A 441 -9.96 0.44 -0.91
CA ALA A 441 -9.21 1.57 -1.45
C ALA A 441 -7.72 1.20 -1.52
N THR A 442 -7.14 1.24 -2.72
CA THR A 442 -5.72 0.92 -2.99
C THR A 442 -4.77 2.05 -2.60
N SER A 443 -5.29 3.24 -2.31
CA SER A 443 -4.52 4.39 -1.83
C SER A 443 -5.32 5.13 -0.77
N ARG A 444 -4.68 5.42 0.36
CA ARG A 444 -5.16 6.35 1.38
C ARG A 444 -4.21 7.53 1.38
N ALA A 445 -4.71 8.76 1.36
CA ALA A 445 -3.93 9.94 1.66
C ALA A 445 -4.39 10.50 3.02
N GLU A 446 -3.45 10.71 3.95
CA GLU A 446 -3.76 11.34 5.24
C GLU A 446 -4.11 12.83 5.03
N PRO A 447 -4.84 13.46 5.96
CA PRO A 447 -5.00 14.91 6.03
C PRO A 447 -3.64 15.62 6.07
N GLU A 448 -3.46 16.61 5.20
CA GLU A 448 -2.20 17.36 5.04
C GLU A 448 -1.71 18.03 6.34
N ALA A 449 -2.62 18.35 7.27
CA ALA A 449 -2.33 19.12 8.46
C ALA A 449 -1.61 18.34 9.60
N THR A 450 -1.42 17.02 9.48
CA THR A 450 -0.69 16.20 10.47
C THR A 450 0.77 15.96 10.13
N ARG A 451 1.22 16.36 8.94
CA ARG A 451 2.44 15.85 8.31
C ARG A 451 3.57 16.89 8.27
N ASP A 452 4.60 16.69 9.09
CA ASP A 452 5.71 17.64 9.24
C ASP A 452 7.07 17.14 8.74
N GLY A 453 7.28 15.82 8.61
CA GLY A 453 8.55 15.23 8.14
C GLY A 453 8.98 15.71 6.74
N ILE A 454 10.26 15.89 6.50
CA ILE A 454 10.79 16.18 5.16
C ILE A 454 11.95 15.23 4.88
N PRO A 455 12.20 14.86 3.62
CA PRO A 455 13.34 14.02 3.26
C PRO A 455 14.65 14.78 3.53
N ALA A 456 15.64 14.10 4.09
CA ALA A 456 16.99 14.65 4.25
C ALA A 456 17.76 14.65 2.90
N ASN A 457 17.52 13.64 2.07
CA ASN A 457 18.21 13.39 0.81
C ASN A 457 17.27 12.78 -0.24
N ALA A 458 17.78 12.55 -1.45
CA ALA A 458 17.03 11.95 -2.54
C ALA A 458 16.58 10.49 -2.27
N LEU A 459 17.39 9.71 -1.55
CA LEU A 459 17.10 8.32 -1.23
C LEU A 459 15.83 8.21 -0.37
N GLU A 460 15.74 9.00 0.71
CA GLU A 460 14.53 9.05 1.55
C GLU A 460 13.29 9.50 0.77
N LEU A 461 13.44 10.46 -0.15
CA LEU A 461 12.32 10.89 -1.00
C LEU A 461 11.83 9.73 -1.89
N LEU A 462 12.76 8.97 -2.48
CA LEU A 462 12.44 7.83 -3.34
C LEU A 462 11.80 6.69 -2.53
N GLU A 463 12.33 6.38 -1.36
CA GLU A 463 11.76 5.36 -0.45
C GLU A 463 10.35 5.76 0.01
N TRP A 464 10.17 7.01 0.44
CA TRP A 464 8.86 7.56 0.81
C TRP A 464 7.87 7.50 -0.37
N PHE A 465 8.32 7.84 -1.58
CA PHE A 465 7.48 7.77 -2.77
C PHE A 465 7.10 6.32 -3.10
N GLN A 466 8.05 5.38 -3.04
CA GLN A 466 7.82 3.95 -3.26
C GLN A 466 6.87 3.35 -2.22
N SER A 467 6.85 3.89 -0.99
CA SER A 467 5.88 3.53 0.06
C SER A 467 4.44 4.01 -0.23
N GLY A 468 4.21 4.72 -1.34
CA GLY A 468 2.93 5.37 -1.65
C GLY A 468 2.73 6.73 -0.98
N GLY A 469 3.80 7.35 -0.47
CA GLY A 469 3.76 8.70 0.10
C GLY A 469 3.20 8.79 1.52
N MET A 470 3.35 7.71 2.30
CA MET A 470 2.68 7.54 3.60
C MET A 470 3.64 7.27 4.77
N ASP A 471 4.82 6.71 4.52
CA ASP A 471 5.73 6.33 5.59
C ASP A 471 6.61 7.50 6.04
N GLU A 472 6.18 8.21 7.09
CA GLU A 472 6.97 9.31 7.66
C GLU A 472 8.21 8.84 8.44
N HIS A 473 8.34 7.55 8.78
CA HIS A 473 9.49 7.07 9.55
C HIS A 473 10.79 7.09 8.75
N VAL A 474 10.69 7.04 7.43
CA VAL A 474 11.81 7.17 6.49
C VAL A 474 12.35 8.60 6.45
N LEU A 475 11.53 9.60 6.78
CA LEU A 475 11.88 11.01 6.63
C LEU A 475 12.66 11.52 7.85
N THR A 476 13.97 11.71 7.71
CA THR A 476 14.84 12.15 8.81
C THR A 476 15.23 13.62 8.74
N GLY A 477 14.78 14.35 7.71
CA GLY A 477 15.12 15.75 7.49
C GLY A 477 14.68 16.63 8.66
N GLN A 478 15.65 16.98 9.50
CA GLN A 478 15.52 17.89 10.64
C GLN A 478 16.49 19.04 10.41
N GLY A 479 15.99 20.28 10.39
CA GLY A 479 16.87 21.45 10.21
C GLY A 479 16.24 22.67 9.53
N ILE A 480 15.07 22.53 8.90
CA ILE A 480 14.38 23.68 8.31
C ILE A 480 13.45 24.31 9.35
N GLU A 481 13.94 25.35 10.03
CA GLU A 481 13.15 26.11 11.03
C GLU A 481 12.05 26.96 10.38
N ASN A 482 12.25 27.37 9.11
CA ASN A 482 11.27 28.17 8.38
C ASN A 482 10.07 27.32 7.92
N MET A 483 8.93 27.52 8.57
CA MET A 483 7.67 26.82 8.28
C MET A 483 7.21 27.00 6.82
N GLN A 484 7.46 28.16 6.20
CA GLN A 484 7.06 28.42 4.81
C GLN A 484 7.87 27.59 3.81
N VAL A 485 9.19 27.47 4.01
CA VAL A 485 10.07 26.64 3.18
C VAL A 485 9.69 25.16 3.33
N ARG A 486 9.40 24.73 4.56
CA ARG A 486 8.93 23.36 4.84
C ARG A 486 7.63 23.03 4.10
N GLN A 487 6.67 23.95 4.11
CA GLN A 487 5.42 23.80 3.36
C GLN A 487 5.66 23.73 1.84
N GLN A 488 6.59 24.54 1.31
CA GLN A 488 6.95 24.49 -0.11
C GLN A 488 7.59 23.16 -0.50
N ILE A 489 8.47 22.59 0.33
CA ILE A 489 9.06 21.26 0.12
C ILE A 489 7.97 20.18 0.14
N ARG A 490 7.06 20.21 1.11
CA ARG A 490 5.92 19.28 1.17
C ARG A 490 5.03 19.36 -0.06
N ARG A 491 4.80 20.58 -0.55
CA ARG A 491 4.06 20.78 -1.80
C ARG A 491 4.81 20.18 -2.99
N ALA A 492 6.13 20.36 -3.06
CA ALA A 492 6.97 19.79 -4.11
C ALA A 492 6.94 18.25 -4.12
N MET A 493 6.99 17.61 -2.95
CA MET A 493 6.93 16.15 -2.80
C MET A 493 5.67 15.53 -3.45
N ARG A 494 4.55 16.28 -3.51
CA ARG A 494 3.30 15.83 -4.15
C ARG A 494 3.34 15.90 -5.67
N MET A 495 4.16 16.79 -6.20
CA MET A 495 4.35 16.97 -7.63
C MET A 495 5.33 15.92 -8.17
N PHE A 496 6.22 15.39 -7.33
CA PHE A 496 7.14 14.32 -7.68
C PHE A 496 6.38 13.02 -8.05
N PRO A 497 6.81 12.27 -9.09
CA PRO A 497 7.96 12.51 -9.97
C PRO A 497 7.65 13.36 -11.20
N LYS A 498 6.36 13.60 -11.51
CA LYS A 498 5.94 14.30 -12.75
C LYS A 498 6.45 15.74 -12.81
N GLY A 499 6.53 16.39 -11.66
CA GLY A 499 6.96 17.77 -11.49
C GLY A 499 5.94 18.82 -11.95
N ASP A 500 6.26 20.08 -11.68
CA ASP A 500 5.53 21.29 -12.09
C ASP A 500 6.57 22.40 -12.33
N SER A 501 6.81 22.74 -13.59
CA SER A 501 7.82 23.74 -13.99
C SER A 501 7.48 25.14 -13.48
N ASP A 502 6.21 25.54 -13.51
CA ASP A 502 5.76 26.86 -13.07
C ASP A 502 5.90 27.04 -11.56
N PHE A 503 5.61 25.99 -10.80
CA PHE A 503 5.89 25.99 -9.37
C PHE A 503 7.39 26.01 -9.09
N ALA A 504 8.16 25.14 -9.74
CA ALA A 504 9.60 25.04 -9.52
C ALA A 504 10.33 26.36 -9.81
N ASN A 505 10.02 27.02 -10.94
CA ASN A 505 10.65 28.30 -11.32
C ASN A 505 10.31 29.43 -10.34
N ARG A 506 9.09 29.43 -9.79
CA ARG A 506 8.62 30.45 -8.84
C ARG A 506 9.30 30.36 -7.47
N VAL A 507 9.58 29.15 -6.99
CA VAL A 507 10.19 28.92 -5.66
C VAL A 507 11.70 28.73 -5.71
N GLU A 508 12.33 28.75 -6.90
CA GLU A 508 13.76 28.48 -7.11
C GLU A 508 14.68 29.32 -6.22
N ARG A 509 14.33 30.58 -5.96
CA ARG A 509 15.11 31.50 -5.12
C ARG A 509 14.86 31.32 -3.62
N ASP A 510 13.59 31.16 -3.24
CA ASP A 510 13.17 31.18 -1.83
C ASP A 510 13.27 29.80 -1.17
N ALA A 511 13.05 28.73 -1.93
CA ALA A 511 13.18 27.34 -1.50
C ALA A 511 13.79 26.48 -2.63
N PRO A 512 15.12 26.54 -2.83
CA PRO A 512 15.82 25.80 -3.88
C PRO A 512 15.54 24.29 -3.84
N LEU A 513 15.46 23.71 -2.64
CA LEU A 513 15.14 22.29 -2.48
C LEU A 513 13.70 21.96 -2.93
N ALA A 514 12.72 22.81 -2.65
CA ALA A 514 11.37 22.62 -3.14
C ALA A 514 11.32 22.70 -4.67
N ALA A 515 12.03 23.66 -5.26
CA ALA A 515 12.15 23.78 -6.70
C ALA A 515 12.82 22.54 -7.32
N TRP A 516 13.85 22.01 -6.67
CA TRP A 516 14.53 20.78 -7.09
C TRP A 516 13.58 19.59 -7.13
N ILE A 517 12.88 19.29 -6.03
CA ILE A 517 11.95 18.16 -5.93
C ILE A 517 10.79 18.29 -6.93
N ALA A 518 10.26 19.48 -7.13
CA ALA A 518 9.16 19.73 -8.07
C ALA A 518 9.59 19.74 -9.55
N SER A 519 10.87 19.53 -9.84
CA SER A 519 11.37 19.55 -11.22
C SER A 519 10.86 18.37 -12.05
N PRO A 520 10.29 18.63 -13.23
CA PRO A 520 10.11 17.58 -14.24
C PRO A 520 11.47 16.98 -14.63
N GLU A 521 11.48 15.70 -14.97
CA GLU A 521 12.70 14.94 -15.30
C GLU A 521 13.54 15.61 -16.39
N SER A 522 12.91 16.06 -17.48
CA SER A 522 13.56 16.74 -18.61
C SER A 522 14.26 18.05 -18.24
N GLU A 523 13.86 18.70 -17.13
CA GLU A 523 14.42 19.98 -16.70
C GLU A 523 15.47 19.84 -15.60
N ARG A 524 15.56 18.68 -14.92
CA ARG A 524 16.42 18.47 -13.75
C ARG A 524 17.87 18.84 -14.03
N LEU A 525 18.44 18.38 -15.15
CA LEU A 525 19.82 18.70 -15.50
C LEU A 525 20.05 20.22 -15.61
N THR A 526 19.14 20.93 -16.26
CA THR A 526 19.27 22.39 -16.44
C THR A 526 19.12 23.14 -15.12
N ARG A 527 18.25 22.67 -14.22
CA ARG A 527 18.06 23.25 -12.89
C ARG A 527 19.26 22.94 -11.98
N TRP A 528 19.82 21.74 -12.06
CA TRP A 528 21.03 21.36 -11.33
C TRP A 528 22.20 22.31 -11.64
N LYS A 529 22.39 22.66 -12.91
CA LYS A 529 23.43 23.64 -13.31
C LYS A 529 23.24 25.03 -12.69
N ARG A 530 22.03 25.39 -12.25
CA ARG A 530 21.73 26.69 -11.62
C ARG A 530 21.77 26.65 -10.10
N ILE A 531 21.21 25.61 -9.48
CA ILE A 531 21.01 25.54 -8.02
C ILE A 531 21.76 24.40 -7.33
N GLY A 532 22.42 23.52 -8.08
CA GLY A 532 23.12 22.36 -7.52
C GLY A 532 24.13 22.73 -6.44
N ASP A 533 24.68 23.95 -6.50
CA ASP A 533 25.65 24.39 -5.52
C ASP A 533 25.09 24.78 -4.15
N VAL A 534 23.80 25.16 -4.10
CA VAL A 534 23.09 25.56 -2.88
C VAL A 534 22.23 24.44 -2.29
N LEU A 535 22.11 23.31 -3.00
CA LEU A 535 21.38 22.15 -2.50
C LEU A 535 22.16 21.41 -1.40
N PRO A 536 21.46 20.81 -0.42
CA PRO A 536 22.11 19.92 0.55
C PRO A 536 22.75 18.70 -0.13
N GLN A 537 23.63 18.02 0.61
CA GLN A 537 24.29 16.80 0.14
C GLN A 537 23.26 15.68 -0.09
N GLY A 538 23.49 14.82 -1.10
CA GLY A 538 22.65 13.67 -1.41
C GLY A 538 21.43 13.96 -2.29
N TRP A 539 21.30 15.16 -2.86
CA TRP A 539 20.18 15.52 -3.74
C TRP A 539 20.46 15.33 -5.25
N VAL A 540 21.73 15.17 -5.63
CA VAL A 540 22.16 14.85 -7.00
C VAL A 540 21.60 13.50 -7.47
N ASP A 541 21.36 12.57 -6.54
CA ASP A 541 20.95 11.19 -6.86
C ASP A 541 19.59 11.10 -7.58
N LEU A 542 18.81 12.19 -7.62
CA LEU A 542 17.60 12.29 -8.47
C LEU A 542 17.89 12.47 -9.96
N ILE A 543 19.14 12.72 -10.34
CA ILE A 543 19.58 12.84 -11.74
C ILE A 543 20.06 11.46 -12.20
N PRO A 544 19.48 10.92 -13.29
CA PRO A 544 20.02 9.74 -13.96
C PRO A 544 21.46 9.99 -14.43
N ILE A 545 22.37 9.07 -14.12
CA ILE A 545 23.81 9.21 -14.45
C ILE A 545 24.02 9.39 -15.96
N GLN A 546 23.18 8.75 -16.77
CA GLN A 546 23.24 8.78 -18.23
C GLN A 546 22.93 10.17 -18.82
N ASP A 547 22.29 11.05 -18.06
CA ASP A 547 21.90 12.39 -18.52
C ASP A 547 23.03 13.43 -18.35
N MET A 548 24.11 13.07 -17.66
CA MET A 548 25.23 13.97 -17.37
C MET A 548 26.46 13.63 -18.21
N ASP A 549 27.17 14.65 -18.69
CA ASP A 549 28.48 14.46 -19.31
C ASP A 549 29.55 14.08 -18.27
N ALA A 550 30.65 13.48 -18.73
CA ALA A 550 31.71 12.94 -17.88
C ALA A 550 32.29 13.97 -16.89
N ILE A 551 32.49 15.22 -17.33
CA ILE A 551 33.07 16.26 -16.47
C ILE A 551 32.06 16.75 -15.45
N SER A 552 30.79 16.91 -15.86
CA SER A 552 29.70 17.23 -14.93
C SER A 552 29.52 16.13 -13.88
N LEU A 553 29.66 14.85 -14.23
CA LEU A 553 29.61 13.74 -13.28
C LEU A 553 30.70 13.85 -12.21
N VAL A 554 31.96 14.12 -12.60
CA VAL A 554 33.08 14.30 -11.66
C VAL A 554 32.79 15.43 -10.66
N LYS A 555 32.24 16.55 -11.14
CA LYS A 555 31.86 17.68 -10.26
C LYS A 555 30.71 17.30 -9.32
N ALA A 556 29.74 16.54 -9.81
CA ALA A 556 28.56 16.15 -9.06
C ALA A 556 28.84 15.07 -8.01
N MET A 557 29.87 14.23 -8.20
CA MET A 557 30.32 13.23 -7.22
C MET A 557 30.66 13.82 -5.84
N VAL A 558 31.10 15.08 -5.77
CA VAL A 558 31.37 15.78 -4.50
C VAL A 558 30.08 16.02 -3.70
N ARG A 559 28.91 16.01 -4.34
CA ARG A 559 27.61 16.35 -3.74
C ARG A 559 26.83 15.16 -3.18
N THR A 560 27.38 13.94 -3.19
CA THR A 560 26.72 12.74 -2.65
C THR A 560 27.73 11.74 -2.11
N GLU A 561 27.36 10.94 -1.12
CA GLU A 561 28.17 9.85 -0.56
C GLU A 561 27.60 8.46 -0.86
N THR A 562 26.53 8.38 -1.65
CA THR A 562 25.83 7.13 -1.94
C THR A 562 26.51 6.33 -3.05
N ASP A 563 25.95 5.15 -3.34
CA ASP A 563 26.36 4.30 -4.47
C ASP A 563 26.30 5.01 -5.82
N TRP A 564 25.53 6.10 -5.93
CA TRP A 564 25.51 6.97 -7.11
C TRP A 564 26.92 7.45 -7.47
N ARG A 565 27.75 7.81 -6.48
CA ARG A 565 29.14 8.26 -6.69
C ARG A 565 29.99 7.18 -7.37
N GLN A 566 29.83 5.92 -6.96
CA GLN A 566 30.56 4.79 -7.53
C GLN A 566 30.11 4.46 -8.95
N GLN A 567 28.80 4.55 -9.20
CA GLN A 567 28.24 4.34 -10.54
C GLN A 567 28.68 5.46 -11.50
N ALA A 568 28.65 6.72 -11.06
CA ALA A 568 29.14 7.86 -11.82
C ALA A 568 30.62 7.71 -12.19
N ALA A 569 31.48 7.29 -11.25
CA ALA A 569 32.88 7.05 -11.54
C ALA A 569 33.11 5.98 -12.62
N ARG A 570 32.30 4.90 -12.63
CA ARG A 570 32.36 3.87 -13.68
C ARG A 570 31.97 4.43 -15.04
N GLU A 571 30.90 5.21 -15.12
CA GLU A 571 30.47 5.83 -16.38
C GLU A 571 31.50 6.84 -16.90
N VAL A 572 32.13 7.61 -16.01
CA VAL A 572 33.21 8.53 -16.40
C VAL A 572 34.41 7.77 -16.98
N VAL A 573 34.84 6.67 -16.34
CA VAL A 573 35.94 5.83 -16.87
C VAL A 573 35.57 5.25 -18.23
N ASN A 574 34.35 4.71 -18.39
CA ASN A 574 33.86 4.20 -19.68
C ASN A 574 33.81 5.28 -20.77
N ALA A 575 33.43 6.51 -20.40
CA ALA A 575 33.41 7.65 -21.30
C ALA A 575 34.82 8.02 -21.79
N PHE A 576 35.84 7.93 -20.94
CA PHE A 576 37.24 8.16 -21.32
C PHE A 576 37.81 7.06 -22.21
N ASP A 577 37.37 5.82 -22.02
CA ASP A 577 37.73 4.72 -22.94
C ASP A 577 37.13 4.92 -24.33
N SER A 578 35.94 5.53 -24.39
CA SER A 578 35.28 5.87 -25.65
C SER A 578 35.87 7.13 -26.30
N ASN A 579 36.28 8.10 -25.49
CA ASN A 579 36.85 9.37 -25.95
C ASN A 579 37.94 9.88 -24.99
N THR A 580 39.19 9.52 -25.28
CA THR A 580 40.37 9.87 -24.47
C THR A 580 40.64 11.38 -24.42
N ALA A 581 40.15 12.17 -25.38
CA ALA A 581 40.36 13.62 -25.40
C ALA A 581 39.74 14.34 -24.19
N LEU A 582 38.71 13.75 -23.56
CA LEU A 582 38.06 14.28 -22.36
C LEU A 582 39.01 14.39 -21.15
N LEU A 583 40.15 13.68 -21.17
CA LEU A 583 41.19 13.82 -20.13
C LEU A 583 41.72 15.26 -20.05
N VAL A 584 41.73 16.00 -21.16
CA VAL A 584 42.18 17.40 -21.21
C VAL A 584 41.31 18.30 -20.32
N ASP A 585 40.02 18.00 -20.20
CA ASP A 585 39.08 18.75 -19.36
C ASP A 585 39.08 18.28 -17.90
N LEU A 586 39.46 17.01 -17.65
CA LEU A 586 39.58 16.44 -16.32
C LEU A 586 40.81 16.97 -15.57
N ILE A 587 41.96 17.02 -16.24
CA ILE A 587 43.26 17.35 -15.62
C ILE A 587 43.24 18.69 -14.87
N PRO A 588 42.68 19.79 -15.42
CA PRO A 588 42.57 21.07 -14.71
C PRO A 588 41.82 20.99 -13.38
N LEU A 589 40.89 20.03 -13.23
CA LEU A 589 40.15 19.86 -11.96
C LEU A 589 41.04 19.38 -10.81
N LEU A 590 42.24 18.85 -11.08
CA LEU A 590 43.22 18.52 -10.04
C LEU A 590 43.77 19.75 -9.32
N ASP A 591 43.64 20.94 -9.91
CA ASP A 591 44.02 22.22 -9.32
C ASP A 591 42.84 22.95 -8.65
N ASP A 592 41.62 22.40 -8.77
CA ASP A 592 40.42 22.99 -8.18
C ASP A 592 40.20 22.47 -6.75
N GLU A 593 40.16 23.38 -5.77
CA GLU A 593 40.02 23.03 -4.36
C GLU A 593 38.76 22.21 -4.04
N VAL A 594 37.68 22.36 -4.81
CA VAL A 594 36.41 21.67 -4.59
C VAL A 594 36.42 20.28 -5.22
N TYR A 595 36.98 20.14 -6.42
CA TYR A 595 36.85 18.92 -7.23
C TYR A 595 38.11 18.04 -7.26
N LYS A 596 39.26 18.52 -6.78
CA LYS A 596 40.55 17.84 -6.88
C LYS A 596 40.57 16.41 -6.33
N SER A 597 39.85 16.13 -5.25
CA SER A 597 39.78 14.79 -4.66
C SER A 597 39.11 13.80 -5.61
N MET A 598 37.93 14.14 -6.14
CA MET A 598 37.21 13.28 -7.08
C MET A 598 37.90 13.19 -8.44
N ALA A 599 38.48 14.29 -8.92
CA ALA A 599 39.30 14.27 -10.13
C ALA A 599 40.51 13.33 -9.98
N SER A 600 41.20 13.38 -8.83
CA SER A 600 42.34 12.51 -8.54
C SER A 600 41.95 11.04 -8.49
N TYR A 601 40.83 10.71 -7.85
CA TYR A 601 40.28 9.36 -7.79
C TYR A 601 40.02 8.81 -9.21
N VAL A 602 39.34 9.58 -10.06
CA VAL A 602 39.02 9.15 -11.44
C VAL A 602 40.28 9.00 -12.30
N VAL A 603 41.25 9.92 -12.16
CA VAL A 603 42.55 9.81 -12.85
C VAL A 603 43.26 8.50 -12.47
N LEU A 604 43.28 8.18 -11.17
CA LEU A 604 43.94 6.96 -10.68
C LEU A 604 43.23 5.70 -11.17
N LEU A 605 41.90 5.68 -11.23
CA LEU A 605 41.15 4.55 -11.81
C LEU A 605 41.41 4.37 -13.32
N SER A 606 41.58 5.48 -14.04
CA SER A 606 41.79 5.49 -15.49
C SER A 606 43.23 5.13 -15.90
N SER A 607 44.16 5.18 -14.94
CA SER A 607 45.60 4.97 -15.15
C SER A 607 45.95 3.64 -15.82
N ARG A 608 45.19 2.58 -15.56
CA ARG A 608 45.45 1.24 -16.12
C ARG A 608 45.23 1.16 -17.63
N ARG A 609 44.28 1.94 -18.16
CA ARG A 609 43.93 1.95 -19.59
C ARG A 609 44.67 3.06 -20.35
N HIS A 610 44.88 4.21 -19.70
CA HIS A 610 45.47 5.43 -20.30
C HIS A 610 46.82 5.79 -19.66
N HIS A 611 47.68 4.79 -19.44
CA HIS A 611 48.93 4.96 -18.68
C HIS A 611 49.86 5.99 -19.33
N ASN A 612 50.02 5.94 -20.67
CA ASN A 612 50.97 6.79 -21.38
C ASN A 612 50.59 8.28 -21.30
N GLU A 613 49.29 8.56 -21.40
CA GLU A 613 48.71 9.89 -21.37
C GLU A 613 48.78 10.49 -19.95
N LEU A 614 48.53 9.66 -18.93
CA LEU A 614 48.43 10.11 -17.54
C LEU A 614 49.75 10.06 -16.76
N LYS A 615 50.78 9.39 -17.29
CA LYS A 615 52.06 9.13 -16.60
C LYS A 615 52.67 10.34 -15.90
N SER A 616 52.69 11.51 -16.54
CA SER A 616 53.26 12.73 -15.97
C SER A 616 52.42 13.32 -14.81
N ILE A 617 51.14 12.97 -14.75
CA ILE A 617 50.14 13.52 -13.82
C ILE A 617 49.90 12.58 -12.63
N LEU A 618 50.12 11.27 -12.79
CA LEU A 618 49.92 10.27 -11.71
C LEU A 618 50.58 10.65 -10.37
N PRO A 619 51.82 11.20 -10.31
CA PRO A 619 52.41 11.59 -9.03
C PRO A 619 51.64 12.71 -8.32
N LYS A 620 51.08 13.66 -9.07
CA LYS A 620 50.26 14.76 -8.55
C LYS A 620 48.91 14.24 -8.08
N ALA A 621 48.22 13.45 -8.92
CA ALA A 621 46.95 12.82 -8.57
C ALA A 621 47.09 11.92 -7.32
N ALA A 622 48.19 11.17 -7.20
CA ALA A 622 48.49 10.36 -6.03
C ALA A 622 48.60 11.20 -4.74
N THR A 623 49.30 12.34 -4.78
CA THR A 623 49.41 13.23 -3.62
C THR A 623 48.05 13.80 -3.21
N VAL A 624 47.28 14.31 -4.18
CA VAL A 624 45.94 14.86 -3.92
C VAL A 624 45.00 13.80 -3.32
N TRP A 625 45.03 12.58 -3.86
CA TRP A 625 44.19 11.49 -3.37
C TRP A 625 44.61 11.01 -1.98
N LEU A 626 45.92 10.94 -1.69
CA LEU A 626 46.42 10.56 -0.36
C LEU A 626 46.03 11.56 0.72
N ASP A 627 45.87 12.84 0.39
CA ASP A 627 45.40 13.85 1.35
C ASP A 627 43.91 13.67 1.72
N ALA A 628 43.09 13.15 0.80
CA ALA A 628 41.66 12.91 1.00
C ALA A 628 41.20 11.62 0.28
N PRO A 629 41.56 10.43 0.81
CA PRO A 629 41.34 9.16 0.11
C PRO A 629 39.86 8.81 0.03
N TYR A 630 39.47 8.25 -1.10
CA TYR A 630 38.14 7.71 -1.35
C TYR A 630 38.25 6.39 -2.11
N ASP A 631 37.47 5.38 -1.68
CA ASP A 631 37.40 4.05 -2.29
C ASP A 631 38.80 3.44 -2.46
N GLU A 632 39.48 3.29 -1.31
CA GLU A 632 40.87 2.84 -1.23
C GLU A 632 41.06 1.46 -1.85
N GLU A 633 40.07 0.57 -1.68
CA GLU A 633 40.11 -0.77 -2.25
C GLU A 633 40.20 -0.72 -3.79
N ARG A 634 39.25 -0.05 -4.46
CA ARG A 634 39.26 0.00 -5.93
C ARG A 634 40.44 0.78 -6.46
N THR A 635 40.82 1.87 -5.82
CA THR A 635 41.95 2.70 -6.25
C THR A 635 43.26 1.92 -6.20
N LEU A 636 43.55 1.25 -5.07
CA LEU A 636 44.75 0.44 -4.94
C LEU A 636 44.73 -0.79 -5.87
N ASN A 637 43.58 -1.46 -6.03
CA ASN A 637 43.44 -2.57 -6.97
C ASN A 637 43.63 -2.13 -8.43
N ALA A 638 43.16 -0.94 -8.81
CA ALA A 638 43.33 -0.41 -10.17
C ALA A 638 44.81 -0.12 -10.49
N LEU A 639 45.54 0.43 -9.52
CA LEU A 639 46.95 0.81 -9.66
C LEU A 639 47.91 -0.38 -9.52
N PHE A 640 47.71 -1.23 -8.50
CA PHE A 640 48.70 -2.21 -8.06
C PHE A 640 48.13 -3.64 -7.93
N GLY A 641 46.94 -3.91 -8.47
CA GLY A 641 46.31 -5.23 -8.39
C GLY A 641 47.11 -6.35 -9.08
N PRO A 642 46.75 -7.63 -8.84
CA PRO A 642 47.48 -8.81 -9.31
C PRO A 642 47.53 -8.97 -10.84
N ASN A 643 46.72 -8.22 -11.58
CA ASN A 643 46.72 -8.20 -13.05
C ASN A 643 47.34 -6.93 -13.65
N SER A 644 48.08 -6.14 -12.85
CA SER A 644 48.85 -5.00 -13.34
C SER A 644 50.20 -5.47 -13.89
N LYS A 645 50.56 -5.04 -15.09
CA LYS A 645 51.92 -5.26 -15.62
C LYS A 645 52.81 -4.27 -14.89
N THR A 646 53.72 -4.77 -14.05
CA THR A 646 54.56 -3.92 -13.21
C THR A 646 55.62 -3.22 -14.08
N HIS A 647 55.47 -1.93 -14.34
CA HIS A 647 56.50 -1.09 -14.94
C HIS A 647 57.48 -0.58 -13.87
N ALA A 648 58.73 -0.25 -14.25
CA ALA A 648 59.73 0.27 -13.32
C ALA A 648 59.28 1.57 -12.61
N GLU A 649 58.45 2.36 -13.28
CA GLU A 649 57.87 3.60 -12.75
C GLU A 649 56.72 3.34 -11.76
N ASP A 650 55.99 2.24 -11.92
CA ASP A 650 54.96 1.80 -10.96
C ASP A 650 55.59 1.47 -9.60
N SER A 651 56.87 1.06 -9.57
CA SER A 651 57.63 0.88 -8.32
C SER A 651 57.83 2.21 -7.58
N SER A 652 58.11 3.31 -8.30
CA SER A 652 58.26 4.64 -7.69
C SER A 652 56.93 5.19 -7.17
N LEU A 653 55.84 4.97 -7.91
CA LEU A 653 54.49 5.33 -7.51
C LEU A 653 54.04 4.51 -6.31
N LEU A 654 54.29 3.20 -6.32
CA LEU A 654 54.00 2.30 -5.18
C LEU A 654 54.74 2.78 -3.92
N GLN A 655 56.03 3.13 -4.01
CA GLN A 655 56.77 3.65 -2.86
C GLN A 655 56.19 4.98 -2.35
N ARG A 656 55.72 5.86 -3.23
CA ARG A 656 55.01 7.09 -2.83
C ARG A 656 53.73 6.75 -2.04
N PHE A 657 52.92 5.81 -2.53
CA PHE A 657 51.72 5.35 -1.81
C PHE A 657 52.06 4.71 -0.47
N LEU A 658 53.09 3.85 -0.39
CA LEU A 658 53.52 3.24 0.86
C LEU A 658 53.97 4.28 1.89
N ASN A 659 54.75 5.28 1.46
CA ASN A 659 55.20 6.36 2.32
C ASN A 659 54.04 7.24 2.80
N GLY A 660 53.14 7.65 1.90
CA GLY A 660 51.94 8.42 2.25
C GLY A 660 51.01 7.65 3.17
N ALA A 661 50.70 6.39 2.83
CA ALA A 661 49.89 5.49 3.64
C ALA A 661 50.43 5.29 5.07
N SER A 662 51.75 5.43 5.27
CA SER A 662 52.38 5.29 6.58
C SER A 662 52.03 6.40 7.58
N VAL A 663 51.53 7.55 7.13
CA VAL A 663 51.14 8.66 8.02
C VAL A 663 49.64 8.68 8.33
N HIS A 664 48.84 7.82 7.71
CA HIS A 664 47.40 7.71 7.99
C HIS A 664 47.11 7.12 9.38
N PRO A 665 45.90 7.37 9.93
CA PRO A 665 45.48 6.86 11.24
C PRO A 665 45.67 5.34 11.38
N ARG A 666 46.06 4.91 12.59
CA ARG A 666 46.13 3.49 12.94
C ARG A 666 44.74 2.86 12.79
N GLY A 667 44.68 1.68 12.18
CA GLY A 667 43.42 0.98 11.89
C GLY A 667 42.73 1.39 10.58
N SER A 668 43.26 2.36 9.82
CA SER A 668 42.80 2.63 8.45
C SER A 668 43.28 1.58 7.46
N ILE A 669 42.59 1.45 6.32
CA ILE A 669 42.97 0.53 5.23
C ILE A 669 44.40 0.84 4.75
N LEU A 670 44.71 2.10 4.43
CA LEU A 670 46.02 2.51 3.92
C LEU A 670 47.16 2.19 4.90
N ARG A 671 47.01 2.54 6.17
CA ARG A 671 48.04 2.28 7.19
C ARG A 671 48.28 0.79 7.39
N THR A 672 47.20 0.00 7.39
CA THR A 672 47.28 -1.45 7.58
C THR A 672 47.89 -2.13 6.35
N TRP A 673 47.48 -1.73 5.15
CA TRP A 673 48.01 -2.21 3.87
C TRP A 673 49.51 -1.94 3.73
N SER A 674 49.94 -0.69 3.97
CA SER A 674 51.36 -0.32 3.89
C SER A 674 52.24 -1.06 4.90
N SER A 675 51.76 -1.22 6.13
CA SER A 675 52.46 -1.97 7.17
C SER A 675 52.56 -3.46 6.83
N ALA A 676 51.50 -4.04 6.27
CA ALA A 676 51.50 -5.43 5.82
C ALA A 676 52.52 -5.66 4.69
N ILE A 677 52.55 -4.77 3.69
CA ILE A 677 53.53 -4.85 2.59
C ILE A 677 54.97 -4.77 3.10
N ALA A 678 55.25 -3.88 4.07
CA ALA A 678 56.57 -3.79 4.67
C ALA A 678 56.98 -5.12 5.33
N LEU A 679 56.12 -5.70 6.16
CA LEU A 679 56.38 -6.99 6.81
C LEU A 679 56.61 -8.13 5.80
N PHE A 680 55.82 -8.17 4.72
CA PHE A 680 55.97 -9.18 3.68
C PHE A 680 57.27 -9.02 2.87
N LYS A 681 57.66 -7.78 2.55
CA LYS A 681 58.94 -7.49 1.88
C LYS A 681 60.13 -7.90 2.75
N ASP A 682 60.05 -7.65 4.05
CA ASP A 682 61.10 -7.98 5.02
C ASP A 682 61.11 -9.46 5.44
N LYS A 683 60.13 -10.26 4.97
CA LYS A 683 59.88 -11.65 5.40
C LYS A 683 59.80 -11.80 6.93
N ALA A 684 59.30 -10.78 7.60
CA ALA A 684 59.17 -10.75 9.06
C ALA A 684 57.97 -11.61 9.52
N PRO A 685 58.04 -12.25 10.70
CA PRO A 685 56.90 -12.97 11.26
C PRO A 685 55.79 -11.97 11.62
N ILE A 686 54.55 -12.29 11.26
CA ILE A 686 53.39 -11.44 11.53
C ILE A 686 52.84 -11.74 12.93
N PRO A 687 52.73 -10.75 13.83
CA PRO A 687 52.11 -10.95 15.14
C PRO A 687 50.61 -11.27 15.03
N LEU A 688 50.08 -12.09 15.96
CA LEU A 688 48.66 -12.47 15.97
C LEU A 688 47.70 -11.27 16.00
N ASP A 689 48.04 -10.22 16.75
CA ASP A 689 47.20 -9.01 16.83
C ASP A 689 47.20 -8.21 15.51
N PHE A 690 48.31 -8.25 14.76
CA PHE A 690 48.36 -7.63 13.45
C PHE A 690 47.57 -8.43 12.41
N MET A 691 47.60 -9.77 12.48
CA MET A 691 46.70 -10.61 11.64
C MET A 691 45.23 -10.24 11.87
N ARG A 692 44.81 -10.10 13.14
CA ARG A 692 43.44 -9.66 13.49
C ARG A 692 43.12 -8.29 12.92
N THR A 693 44.06 -7.35 13.00
CA THR A 693 43.93 -6.01 12.40
C THR A 693 43.71 -6.11 10.89
N CYS A 694 44.51 -6.91 10.18
CA CYS A 694 44.34 -7.15 8.75
C CYS A 694 42.98 -7.77 8.42
N ILE A 695 42.53 -8.78 9.16
CA ILE A 695 41.24 -9.46 8.92
C ILE A 695 40.05 -8.50 9.10
N ASN A 696 40.12 -7.59 10.08
CA ASN A 696 39.04 -6.66 10.37
C ASN A 696 39.00 -5.45 9.43
N VAL A 697 40.16 -4.99 8.95
CA VAL A 697 40.28 -3.72 8.22
C VAL A 697 40.43 -3.92 6.72
N LEU A 698 41.18 -4.95 6.28
CA LEU A 698 41.50 -5.12 4.87
C LEU A 698 40.44 -5.95 4.13
N PRO A 699 40.17 -5.63 2.85
CA PRO A 699 39.33 -6.45 1.98
C PRO A 699 39.76 -7.92 1.97
N GLU A 700 38.80 -8.84 2.01
CA GLU A 700 39.08 -10.27 2.18
C GLU A 700 39.88 -10.88 1.02
N GLN A 701 39.65 -10.36 -0.19
CA GLN A 701 40.40 -10.75 -1.38
C GLN A 701 41.90 -10.45 -1.27
N TRP A 702 42.29 -9.44 -0.48
CA TRP A 702 43.69 -9.05 -0.33
C TRP A 702 44.48 -10.00 0.55
N TRP A 703 43.85 -10.65 1.53
CA TRP A 703 44.55 -11.52 2.48
C TRP A 703 44.12 -12.99 2.43
N SER A 704 43.13 -13.34 1.60
CA SER A 704 42.64 -14.71 1.41
C SER A 704 43.76 -15.73 1.11
N ALA A 705 44.80 -15.34 0.38
CA ALA A 705 45.98 -16.18 0.11
C ALA A 705 46.75 -16.62 1.37
N TRP A 706 46.51 -15.98 2.52
CA TRP A 706 47.04 -16.35 3.84
C TRP A 706 45.96 -16.87 4.80
N ALA A 707 44.70 -16.96 4.37
CA ALA A 707 43.57 -17.25 5.26
C ALA A 707 43.76 -18.54 6.05
N LEU A 708 44.26 -19.61 5.42
CA LEU A 708 44.51 -20.88 6.10
C LEU A 708 45.57 -20.75 7.20
N ASP A 709 46.69 -20.09 6.90
CA ASP A 709 47.79 -19.90 7.84
C ASP A 709 47.36 -19.01 9.02
N TRP A 710 46.57 -17.96 8.73
CA TRP A 710 46.09 -17.02 9.74
C TRP A 710 45.01 -17.65 10.62
N LEU A 711 44.09 -18.43 10.04
CA LEU A 711 43.09 -19.16 10.80
C LEU A 711 43.73 -20.16 11.76
N ASP A 712 44.67 -20.97 11.26
CA ASP A 712 45.40 -21.97 12.07
C ASP A 712 46.19 -21.31 13.21
N SER A 713 46.83 -20.16 12.93
CA SER A 713 47.55 -19.36 13.93
C SER A 713 46.63 -18.82 15.02
N GLN A 714 45.43 -18.33 14.68
CA GLN A 714 44.46 -17.85 15.68
C GLN A 714 43.89 -19.00 16.52
N LEU A 715 43.48 -20.08 15.87
CA LEU A 715 42.91 -21.28 16.49
C LEU A 715 43.87 -21.96 17.47
N SER A 716 45.18 -21.80 17.28
CA SER A 716 46.23 -22.32 18.16
C SER A 716 46.26 -21.67 19.56
N THR A 717 45.55 -20.56 19.77
CA THR A 717 45.53 -19.85 21.06
C THR A 717 44.12 -19.72 21.61
N ALA A 718 43.95 -19.78 22.94
CA ALA A 718 42.63 -19.57 23.57
C ALA A 718 42.05 -18.19 23.26
N GLY A 719 42.87 -17.13 23.32
CA GLY A 719 42.44 -15.77 22.98
C GLY A 719 42.08 -15.60 21.50
N GLY A 720 42.72 -16.33 20.58
CA GLY A 720 42.37 -16.30 19.16
C GLY A 720 41.05 -17.02 18.87
N ARG A 721 40.76 -18.14 19.55
CA ARG A 721 39.46 -18.82 19.47
C ARG A 721 38.31 -17.95 19.99
N GLU A 722 38.51 -17.30 21.13
CA GLU A 722 37.55 -16.33 21.68
C GLU A 722 37.28 -15.17 20.71
N TRP A 723 38.35 -14.64 20.10
CA TRP A 723 38.25 -13.56 19.12
C TRP A 723 37.48 -13.99 17.86
N LEU A 724 37.78 -15.18 17.31
CA LEU A 724 37.11 -15.72 16.12
C LEU A 724 35.60 -15.88 16.32
N ALA A 725 35.14 -16.27 17.51
CA ALA A 725 33.71 -16.43 17.81
C ALA A 725 32.90 -15.14 17.57
N HIS A 726 33.53 -13.98 17.79
CA HIS A 726 32.90 -12.66 17.73
C HIS A 726 33.22 -11.86 16.45
N HIS A 727 33.98 -12.44 15.52
CA HIS A 727 34.39 -11.76 14.28
C HIS A 727 34.03 -12.64 13.07
N PRO A 728 32.75 -12.65 12.65
CA PRO A 728 32.28 -13.52 11.58
C PRO A 728 32.96 -13.18 10.26
N LYS A 729 33.49 -14.22 9.61
CA LYS A 729 34.08 -14.20 8.27
C LYS A 729 33.65 -15.43 7.51
N ASN A 730 33.56 -15.31 6.19
CA ASN A 730 33.19 -16.43 5.33
C ASN A 730 34.38 -17.37 5.09
N TRP A 731 34.81 -18.04 6.16
CA TRP A 731 35.94 -18.96 6.14
C TRP A 731 35.83 -20.04 5.04
N PRO A 732 34.66 -20.64 4.75
CA PRO A 732 34.52 -21.55 3.61
C PRO A 732 34.96 -20.92 2.28
N ALA A 733 34.46 -19.73 1.95
CA ALA A 733 34.79 -19.02 0.71
C ALA A 733 36.25 -18.54 0.65
N LEU A 734 36.90 -18.35 1.79
CA LEU A 734 38.29 -17.91 1.89
C LEU A 734 39.28 -19.08 1.77
N LEU A 735 38.97 -20.23 2.38
CA LEU A 735 39.89 -21.38 2.43
C LEU A 735 39.82 -22.27 1.18
N PHE A 736 38.62 -22.44 0.61
CA PHE A 736 38.37 -23.38 -0.49
C PHE A 736 38.37 -22.71 -1.87
N ARG A 737 39.21 -21.68 -2.02
CA ARG A 737 39.45 -21.04 -3.32
C ARG A 737 40.34 -21.92 -4.22
N PRO A 738 40.18 -21.85 -5.55
CA PRO A 738 40.98 -22.62 -6.50
C PRO A 738 42.49 -22.45 -6.29
N LYS A 739 43.22 -23.57 -6.36
CA LYS A 739 44.68 -23.55 -6.29
C LYS A 739 45.25 -22.80 -7.50
N GLY A 740 46.17 -21.87 -7.25
CA GLY A 740 46.80 -21.06 -8.29
C GLY A 740 46.04 -19.76 -8.64
N GLU A 741 44.89 -19.49 -8.03
CA GLU A 741 44.20 -18.21 -8.18
C GLU A 741 45.12 -17.05 -7.74
N ARG A 742 45.27 -16.04 -8.60
CA ARG A 742 46.12 -14.87 -8.36
C ARG A 742 45.41 -13.87 -7.46
N LEU A 743 45.83 -13.79 -6.20
CA LEU A 743 45.26 -12.95 -5.17
C LEU A 743 46.38 -12.14 -4.51
N GLY A 744 46.10 -11.51 -3.38
CA GLY A 744 47.10 -10.84 -2.57
C GLY A 744 46.89 -9.33 -2.46
N LEU A 745 47.75 -8.71 -1.67
CA LEU A 745 47.70 -7.27 -1.45
C LEU A 745 48.09 -6.53 -2.75
N PRO A 746 47.47 -5.39 -3.05
CA PRO A 746 47.93 -4.55 -4.15
C PRO A 746 49.41 -4.19 -3.98
N GLY A 747 50.26 -4.55 -4.95
CA GLY A 747 51.72 -4.40 -4.88
C GLY A 747 52.47 -5.59 -4.26
N HIS A 748 51.77 -6.65 -3.84
CA HIS A 748 52.33 -7.91 -3.36
C HIS A 748 51.41 -9.11 -3.70
N GLU A 749 51.46 -9.53 -4.97
CA GLU A 749 50.68 -10.66 -5.50
C GLU A 749 51.13 -12.00 -4.90
N ARG A 750 50.17 -12.88 -4.60
CA ARG A 750 50.39 -14.25 -4.15
C ARG A 750 49.35 -15.18 -4.75
N GLN A 751 49.78 -16.37 -5.15
CA GLN A 751 48.85 -17.42 -5.58
C GLN A 751 48.21 -18.11 -4.38
N HIS A 752 46.90 -18.36 -4.45
CA HIS A 752 46.17 -19.12 -3.45
C HIS A 752 46.64 -20.58 -3.46
N GLY A 753 46.99 -21.12 -2.29
CA GLY A 753 47.50 -22.49 -2.16
C GLY A 753 46.45 -23.59 -2.35
N GLY A 754 45.17 -23.21 -2.35
CA GLY A 754 44.06 -24.14 -2.10
C GLY A 754 44.05 -24.60 -0.64
N TYR A 755 43.03 -25.37 -0.27
CA TYR A 755 43.01 -26.00 1.05
C TYR A 755 44.09 -27.09 1.14
N SER A 756 44.86 -27.09 2.24
CA SER A 756 45.83 -28.13 2.57
C SER A 756 45.57 -28.64 3.99
N GLN A 757 45.61 -29.96 4.20
CA GLN A 757 45.32 -30.56 5.51
C GLN A 757 46.26 -30.04 6.62
N ARG A 758 45.67 -29.76 7.79
CA ARG A 758 46.36 -29.28 9.00
C ARG A 758 45.97 -30.17 10.18
N THR A 759 46.96 -30.70 10.90
CA THR A 759 46.77 -31.76 11.92
C THR A 759 45.79 -31.40 13.04
N ASN A 760 45.81 -30.15 13.54
CA ASN A 760 45.02 -29.75 14.71
C ASN A 760 43.83 -28.83 14.36
N LEU A 761 43.68 -28.43 13.09
CA LEU A 761 42.70 -27.43 12.69
C LEU A 761 41.27 -27.88 13.00
N ARG A 762 40.92 -29.12 12.66
CA ARG A 762 39.60 -29.71 12.89
C ARG A 762 39.21 -29.75 14.37
N LEU A 763 40.14 -30.12 15.25
CA LEU A 763 39.92 -30.13 16.70
C LEU A 763 39.80 -28.71 17.24
N ASN A 764 40.67 -27.80 16.82
CA ASN A 764 40.64 -26.42 17.31
C ASN A 764 39.37 -25.67 16.88
N LEU A 765 38.80 -25.99 15.72
CA LEU A 765 37.50 -25.44 15.28
C LEU A 765 36.36 -25.78 16.25
N LEU A 766 36.34 -27.00 16.80
CA LEU A 766 35.36 -27.42 17.82
C LEU A 766 35.59 -26.78 19.20
N MET A 767 36.76 -26.19 19.42
CA MET A 767 37.11 -25.50 20.66
C MET A 767 36.81 -23.99 20.61
N VAL A 768 36.25 -23.50 19.50
CA VAL A 768 35.78 -22.12 19.39
C VAL A 768 34.45 -22.00 20.14
N PRO A 769 34.29 -21.04 21.07
CA PRO A 769 33.01 -20.79 21.72
C PRO A 769 31.90 -20.47 20.73
N ASP A 770 30.65 -20.68 21.15
CA ASP A 770 29.49 -20.29 20.36
C ASP A 770 29.43 -18.76 20.18
N GLY A 771 29.21 -18.32 18.94
CA GLY A 771 29.12 -16.91 18.58
C GLY A 771 28.61 -16.71 17.16
N GLU A 772 28.65 -15.46 16.67
CA GLU A 772 28.16 -15.11 15.32
C GLU A 772 28.94 -15.83 14.20
N ALA A 773 30.21 -16.16 14.44
CA ALA A 773 31.06 -16.87 13.47
C ALA A 773 30.87 -18.39 13.43
N SER A 774 30.09 -18.98 14.36
CA SER A 774 30.00 -20.44 14.52
C SER A 774 29.54 -21.15 13.25
N ALA A 775 28.58 -20.58 12.52
CA ALA A 775 28.07 -21.19 11.28
C ALA A 775 29.19 -21.39 10.23
N ALA A 776 30.00 -20.36 10.00
CA ALA A 776 31.09 -20.39 9.02
C ALA A 776 32.17 -21.40 9.40
N LEU A 777 32.57 -21.42 10.67
CA LEU A 777 33.63 -22.30 11.18
C LEU A 777 33.19 -23.76 11.24
N LEU A 778 31.92 -24.02 11.56
CA LEU A 778 31.36 -25.37 11.52
C LEU A 778 31.16 -25.88 10.09
N ASP A 779 30.79 -25.02 9.14
CA ASP A 779 30.78 -25.40 7.73
C ASP A 779 32.20 -25.80 7.27
N VAL A 780 33.24 -25.06 7.66
CA VAL A 780 34.64 -25.49 7.42
C VAL A 780 34.94 -26.84 8.09
N HIS A 781 34.51 -27.05 9.33
CA HIS A 781 34.69 -28.33 10.02
C HIS A 781 34.06 -29.49 9.24
N ASP A 782 32.81 -29.34 8.82
CA ASP A 782 32.06 -30.37 8.09
C ASP A 782 32.67 -30.63 6.70
N MET A 783 33.14 -29.59 6.01
CA MET A 783 33.92 -29.69 4.76
C MET A 783 35.20 -30.52 4.95
N ILE A 784 35.96 -30.26 6.01
CA ILE A 784 37.19 -31.00 6.32
C ILE A 784 36.88 -32.45 6.69
N GLN A 785 35.85 -32.67 7.51
CA GLN A 785 35.42 -34.02 7.90
C GLN A 785 35.00 -34.85 6.67
N GLN A 786 34.26 -34.24 5.74
CA GLN A 786 33.87 -34.87 4.50
C GLN A 786 35.08 -35.28 3.65
N LEU A 787 36.08 -34.39 3.51
CA LEU A 787 37.33 -34.67 2.78
C LEU A 787 38.13 -35.83 3.39
N GLU A 788 38.10 -36.00 4.72
CA GLU A 788 38.79 -37.08 5.41
C GLU A 788 38.05 -38.43 5.30
N GLN A 789 36.71 -38.41 5.28
CA GLN A 789 35.88 -39.60 5.37
C GLN A 789 35.33 -40.09 4.01
N ASN A 790 35.55 -39.35 2.91
CA ASN A 790 34.89 -39.59 1.61
C ASN A 790 33.37 -39.77 1.75
N GLY A 791 32.74 -38.95 2.60
CA GLY A 791 31.31 -38.97 2.87
C GLY A 791 30.48 -38.21 1.82
N ALA A 792 29.15 -38.27 1.96
CA ALA A 792 28.25 -37.44 1.15
C ALA A 792 28.48 -35.94 1.41
N VAL A 793 28.27 -35.11 0.38
CA VAL A 793 28.41 -33.65 0.50
C VAL A 793 27.35 -33.13 1.47
N HIS A 794 27.81 -32.48 2.55
CA HIS A 794 26.91 -31.91 3.54
C HIS A 794 26.20 -30.65 3.01
N GLN A 795 25.03 -30.36 3.56
CA GLN A 795 24.34 -29.09 3.34
C GLN A 795 24.84 -28.06 4.37
N GLY A 796 25.37 -26.94 3.88
CA GLY A 796 25.95 -25.91 4.73
C GLY A 796 24.94 -25.04 5.45
N ARG A 797 25.41 -24.36 6.50
CA ARG A 797 24.65 -23.38 7.28
C ARG A 797 24.63 -22.01 6.62
N LEU A 798 25.74 -21.60 6.00
CA LEU A 798 25.83 -20.32 5.27
C LEU A 798 25.22 -20.39 3.87
N HIS A 799 25.39 -21.53 3.21
CA HIS A 799 24.89 -21.78 1.86
C HIS A 799 24.66 -23.30 1.71
N PRO A 800 23.50 -23.78 1.20
CA PRO A 800 23.18 -25.20 1.08
C PRO A 800 24.24 -25.97 0.26
N LEU A 801 24.82 -25.32 -0.75
CA LEU A 801 25.85 -25.90 -1.62
C LEU A 801 27.32 -25.67 -1.17
N VAL A 802 27.58 -25.12 0.02
CA VAL A 802 28.97 -24.76 0.43
C VAL A 802 29.92 -25.96 0.41
N GLY A 803 29.43 -27.15 0.77
CA GLY A 803 30.24 -28.38 0.81
C GLY A 803 30.85 -28.76 -0.53
N TRP A 804 30.24 -28.32 -1.64
CA TRP A 804 30.77 -28.57 -2.99
C TRP A 804 32.07 -27.81 -3.27
N LEU A 805 32.36 -26.71 -2.57
CA LEU A 805 33.63 -25.99 -2.73
C LEU A 805 34.86 -26.84 -2.36
N ALA A 806 34.69 -27.84 -1.49
CA ALA A 806 35.74 -28.79 -1.13
C ALA A 806 35.95 -29.88 -2.20
N CYS A 807 35.00 -30.08 -3.11
CA CYS A 807 35.06 -31.11 -4.14
C CYS A 807 35.71 -30.60 -5.42
N ASP A 808 36.22 -31.53 -6.23
CA ASP A 808 36.70 -31.22 -7.58
C ASP A 808 35.54 -30.78 -8.48
N ASP A 809 35.74 -29.73 -9.27
CA ASP A 809 34.70 -29.11 -10.11
C ASP A 809 34.05 -30.10 -11.09
N GLU A 810 34.80 -31.12 -11.52
CA GLU A 810 34.34 -32.17 -12.43
C GLU A 810 33.23 -33.04 -11.82
N THR A 811 33.24 -33.18 -10.48
CA THR A 811 32.29 -34.02 -9.73
C THR A 811 30.99 -33.33 -9.37
N TRP A 812 30.87 -32.02 -9.67
CA TRP A 812 29.69 -31.25 -9.32
C TRP A 812 28.49 -31.63 -10.22
N PRO A 813 27.27 -31.69 -9.69
CA PRO A 813 26.06 -31.78 -10.50
C PRO A 813 25.76 -30.46 -11.22
N ASP A 814 24.84 -30.48 -12.18
CA ASP A 814 24.38 -29.28 -12.86
C ASP A 814 23.42 -28.48 -11.96
N PHE A 815 23.95 -27.44 -11.32
CA PHE A 815 23.17 -26.52 -10.51
C PHE A 815 22.40 -25.51 -11.37
N THR A 816 21.17 -25.22 -10.97
CA THR A 816 20.40 -24.09 -11.49
C THR A 816 20.89 -22.77 -10.91
N MET A 817 20.66 -21.65 -11.61
CA MET A 817 21.05 -20.33 -11.10
C MET A 817 20.32 -19.97 -9.79
N LYS A 818 19.11 -20.49 -9.60
CA LYS A 818 18.35 -20.31 -8.36
C LYS A 818 19.04 -20.99 -7.18
N GLU A 819 19.50 -22.22 -7.34
CA GLU A 819 20.23 -22.96 -6.30
C GLU A 819 21.60 -22.34 -5.99
N LEU A 820 22.27 -21.77 -7.00
CA LEU A 820 23.55 -21.08 -6.83
C LEU A 820 23.44 -19.74 -6.10
N LEU A 821 22.27 -19.11 -6.08
CA LEU A 821 22.02 -17.82 -5.42
C LEU A 821 21.33 -17.98 -4.05
N ASP A 822 21.00 -19.21 -3.64
CA ASP A 822 20.25 -19.50 -2.43
C ASP A 822 21.18 -19.60 -1.21
N GLY A 823 21.62 -18.45 -0.68
CA GLY A 823 22.44 -18.39 0.53
C GLY A 823 23.41 -17.21 0.54
N ASP A 824 24.55 -17.38 1.21
CA ASP A 824 25.59 -16.36 1.28
C ASP A 824 26.13 -15.96 -0.11
N GLN A 825 26.24 -14.64 -0.34
CA GLN A 825 26.60 -14.08 -1.65
C GLN A 825 28.05 -14.35 -2.07
N ASP A 826 28.99 -14.46 -1.14
CA ASP A 826 30.40 -14.67 -1.48
C ASP A 826 30.69 -16.14 -1.79
N ILE A 827 29.99 -17.07 -1.11
CA ILE A 827 29.95 -18.48 -1.52
C ILE A 827 29.30 -18.61 -2.90
N ALA A 828 28.16 -17.94 -3.12
CA ALA A 828 27.47 -17.95 -4.41
C ALA A 828 28.38 -17.47 -5.55
N LYS A 829 29.09 -16.33 -5.39
CA LYS A 829 30.05 -15.82 -6.38
C LYS A 829 31.12 -16.85 -6.73
N LEU A 830 31.67 -17.55 -5.72
CA LEU A 830 32.71 -18.55 -5.93
C LEU A 830 32.17 -19.81 -6.64
N LEU A 831 30.99 -20.30 -6.25
CA LEU A 831 30.31 -21.42 -6.89
C LEU A 831 29.99 -21.11 -8.36
N ILE A 832 29.42 -19.92 -8.63
CA ILE A 832 29.12 -19.46 -9.99
C ILE A 832 30.40 -19.35 -10.82
N GLY A 833 31.44 -18.74 -10.27
CA GLY A 833 32.73 -18.58 -10.96
C GLY A 833 33.34 -19.92 -11.38
N ARG A 834 33.39 -20.89 -10.47
CA ARG A 834 33.90 -22.24 -10.75
C ARG A 834 33.01 -23.00 -11.74
N ALA A 835 31.69 -22.93 -11.57
CA ALA A 835 30.74 -23.56 -12.50
C ALA A 835 30.83 -22.99 -13.92
N MET A 836 31.01 -21.67 -14.06
CA MET A 836 31.20 -21.01 -15.37
C MET A 836 32.54 -21.40 -16.01
N LEU A 837 33.63 -21.40 -15.24
CA LEU A 837 34.94 -21.84 -15.74
C LEU A 837 34.89 -23.28 -16.22
N ARG A 838 34.18 -24.18 -15.52
CA ARG A 838 33.96 -25.56 -15.98
C ARG A 838 33.23 -25.60 -17.33
N ARG A 839 32.14 -24.84 -17.49
CA ARG A 839 31.37 -24.79 -18.75
C ARG A 839 32.19 -24.24 -19.93
N MET A 840 33.06 -23.27 -19.67
CA MET A 840 33.96 -22.70 -20.69
C MET A 840 35.08 -23.66 -21.10
N HIS A 841 35.69 -24.40 -20.17
CA HIS A 841 36.73 -25.38 -20.50
C HIS A 841 36.15 -26.68 -21.09
N GLY A 842 34.92 -27.07 -20.71
CA GLY A 842 34.21 -28.21 -21.30
C GLY A 842 33.77 -28.00 -22.75
N THR A 843 33.74 -26.76 -23.25
CA THR A 843 33.38 -26.43 -24.64
C THR A 843 34.60 -26.36 -25.58
N SER A 844 35.84 -26.42 -25.07
CA SER A 844 37.05 -26.45 -25.92
C SER A 844 37.53 -27.86 -26.28
N MET A 845 36.73 -28.90 -26.00
CA MET A 845 37.01 -30.31 -26.34
C MET A 845 35.96 -30.94 -27.27
N ASN A 846 35.27 -30.13 -28.08
CA ASN A 846 34.48 -30.61 -29.22
C ASN A 846 35.04 -30.09 -30.54
#